data_AF-A0A498JS04-F1
#
_entry.id   AF-A0A498JS04-F1
#
_cell.length_a   1.000
_cell.length_b   1.000
_cell.length_c   1.000
_cell.angle_alpha   90.00
_cell.angle_beta   90.00
_cell.angle_gamma   90.00
#
_symmetry.space_group_name_H-M   'P 1'
#
loop_
_entity.id
_entity.type
_entity.pdbx_description
1 polymer ?
#
loop_
_entity_poly.entity_id
_entity_poly.type
_entity_poly.pdbx_seq_one_letter_code
_entity_poly.pdbx_strand_id
1 'polypeptide(L)'
;MSACSAANLTFHDPERESYPYHETEVSGSTKERGLRGKLNKVVLAYSGGLDTSVIVPWLRENYGCDVVCFTADVGQGIKELDGLEKKAKASGASQLVVQDLKEEFVKDYIFPCLRAGAIYERKYLLGTSMARPLIAKVRFELTFFALNPKLNVVAPWREWDITGREDAIEYAKKHNVPVPVTKKSIYSRDGNLWHLSHEGDILEDPENEPKKDMFMLTVDPEDAPNEPEYVEIGIVSGIPVSVNGKELSPASLLDHLNQIGGKHGIGRVDMVENRLVGMKSRGVYETPGGTILFTAARELESLTLDRETMQVKDSLALKYAELVYAGRWFDPLRESMDSFMKEISKTTTGSVTLKLYKGSVTVTSRKSPYSLYRQDIASFESGDIYDQADAAGFIRLRRHHGPIEVHVRLLRRQSHFSSSQKRIIYISWQSLLSGELGARKSELQGTAFAVTSGNGSVRAHNKQAIRAALPTYNETEASGSTKERGLRGKLNKVVLAYSGGLDTSVIVPWLRENYGCDVVCFTADVGQGIKELDGLEKKAKASGASQLVVHDLKEEFVKDYIFPCLRAGAIYERKYLLGTSMARPVIAKVRFELTFFALNPKLNVVAPWREWDIRGREDAIEYAKKHNVPVPVTKKSIYSRDGNLWHLSHEGDILEDPENEPKKDMFMLTVDPEDAPNEPEYVEIGIVSGIPVSVNGKELSPASLLDHLNQIGGKHGIGRVDMVENRLVGMKSRGVYETPGGTILFAAARELESLTLDRETMQVKDSLALKYAELVYAGRWFDPLRESLDSFMEEISKTTTGSVTLKLYKGSVTVTSRKSPYSLYRQDISSFESGDIYDQADAAGFIRLFTAAPPLYRLLKLALSRFFTAAAAQPHFDHDYYYGHRDDRGRRLDQLPVAGTEGSVPVRGVQWAFIGSPIAKKHVYAERLSKLLEVPHISMAGLVRQDLNPRSSLYKQIANAVNRGELVPEEIIFGLLSKRLEDGYCRGESGFILDGIPRSRIQAEILSELVEIDLVVNFKCTEHCLAEHERESAWREKLRIFAEQSKPLEDYYKKRDKLLDFQVSSAPGETWKGLLATLHLHSSLL
;
A
#
# COMPACT_ATOMS: atom_id res chain seq x y z
N MET A 1 21.83 -49.79 13.02
CA MET A 1 21.57 -51.21 13.36
C MET A 1 20.67 -51.24 14.59
N SER A 2 19.51 -51.91 14.48
CA SER A 2 18.65 -52.49 15.55
C SER A 2 18.28 -51.59 16.76
N ALA A 3 17.11 -50.94 16.87
CA ALA A 3 15.71 -51.42 16.92
C ALA A 3 15.21 -51.87 18.32
N CYS A 4 13.91 -51.58 18.53
CA CYS A 4 12.95 -52.09 19.55
C CYS A 4 12.89 -51.35 20.89
N SER A 5 11.72 -51.00 21.45
CA SER A 5 10.29 -51.36 21.22
C SER A 5 9.44 -50.55 22.23
N ALA A 6 8.12 -50.33 22.19
CA ALA A 6 6.93 -50.89 21.51
C ALA A 6 5.81 -49.81 21.64
N ALA A 7 4.64 -49.80 20.98
CA ALA A 7 3.85 -50.79 20.26
C ALA A 7 2.90 -50.03 19.28
N ASN A 8 2.93 -50.32 17.98
CA ASN A 8 2.02 -51.19 17.20
C ASN A 8 0.56 -50.74 17.12
N LEU A 9 0.10 -50.38 15.90
CA LEU A 9 -0.78 -51.24 15.11
C LEU A 9 -0.82 -50.79 13.63
N THR A 10 -0.56 -51.76 12.77
CA THR A 10 -0.49 -51.78 11.30
C THR A 10 -1.87 -51.83 10.64
N PHE A 11 -2.01 -51.29 9.43
CA PHE A 11 -3.06 -51.72 8.51
C PHE A 11 -2.51 -52.17 7.16
N HIS A 12 -2.97 -53.37 6.80
CA HIS A 12 -2.72 -54.15 5.60
C HIS A 12 -3.46 -53.57 4.38
N ASP A 13 -2.87 -53.80 3.21
CA ASP A 13 -3.53 -53.81 1.90
C ASP A 13 -4.54 -54.97 1.81
N PRO A 14 -5.75 -54.74 1.29
CA PRO A 14 -6.39 -55.76 0.46
C PRO A 14 -6.94 -55.20 -0.86
N GLU A 15 -6.63 -55.95 -1.91
CA GLU A 15 -7.31 -55.94 -3.20
C GLU A 15 -8.84 -56.09 -3.07
N ARG A 16 -9.53 -55.45 -4.02
CA ARG A 16 -10.83 -55.82 -4.62
C ARG A 16 -11.80 -56.63 -3.74
N GLU A 17 -12.78 -55.95 -3.16
CA GLU A 17 -14.14 -56.49 -3.07
C GLU A 17 -15.18 -55.38 -3.21
N SER A 18 -16.07 -55.58 -4.18
CA SER A 18 -17.16 -54.72 -4.58
C SER A 18 -18.23 -54.60 -3.51
N TYR A 19 -18.57 -53.38 -3.08
CA TYR A 19 -19.81 -53.09 -2.35
C TYR A 19 -20.80 -52.35 -3.26
N PRO A 20 -22.07 -52.78 -3.33
CA PRO A 20 -23.04 -52.25 -4.27
C PRO A 20 -23.56 -50.90 -3.76
N TYR A 21 -23.23 -49.83 -4.48
CA TYR A 21 -23.98 -48.58 -4.36
C TYR A 21 -25.36 -48.83 -4.99
N HIS A 22 -26.40 -48.76 -4.17
CA HIS A 22 -27.78 -48.74 -4.64
C HIS A 22 -27.98 -47.49 -5.53
N GLU A 23 -28.10 -47.73 -6.83
CA GLU A 23 -28.69 -46.78 -7.78
C GLU A 23 -30.15 -46.57 -7.39
N THR A 24 -30.46 -45.52 -6.64
CA THR A 24 -31.78 -44.91 -6.75
C THR A 24 -31.81 -44.16 -8.07
N GLU A 25 -32.49 -44.73 -9.06
CA GLU A 25 -32.87 -44.06 -10.31
C GLU A 25 -33.61 -42.77 -9.98
N VAL A 26 -32.89 -41.65 -10.00
CA VAL A 26 -33.50 -40.34 -10.19
C VAL A 26 -33.68 -40.20 -11.69
N SER A 27 -34.91 -40.43 -12.13
CA SER A 27 -35.37 -40.20 -13.48
C SER A 27 -34.98 -38.80 -13.96
N GLY A 28 -34.11 -38.74 -14.97
CA GLY A 28 -33.98 -37.67 -15.95
C GLY A 28 -33.85 -36.24 -15.41
N SER A 29 -32.67 -35.84 -14.94
CA SER A 29 -32.22 -34.46 -15.11
C SER A 29 -31.10 -34.44 -16.15
N THR A 30 -31.44 -33.96 -17.35
CA THR A 30 -30.45 -33.56 -18.36
C THR A 30 -29.42 -32.66 -17.71
N LYS A 31 -28.12 -32.98 -17.85
CA LYS A 31 -27.03 -32.02 -17.68
C LYS A 31 -27.31 -30.82 -18.59
N GLU A 32 -27.94 -29.77 -18.09
CA GLU A 32 -28.02 -28.48 -18.79
C GLU A 32 -26.58 -27.97 -18.92
N ARG A 33 -25.97 -28.17 -20.10
CA ARG A 33 -24.75 -27.48 -20.51
C ARG A 33 -25.07 -25.98 -20.49
N GLY A 34 -24.44 -25.26 -19.57
CA GLY A 34 -24.64 -23.84 -19.33
C GLY A 34 -24.52 -23.00 -20.61
N LEU A 35 -25.45 -22.06 -20.77
CA LEU A 35 -25.44 -20.94 -21.74
C LEU A 35 -25.45 -21.26 -23.25
N ARG A 36 -25.14 -22.48 -23.70
CA ARG A 36 -25.15 -22.84 -25.14
C ARG A 36 -26.53 -22.57 -25.76
N GLY A 37 -26.57 -21.67 -26.76
CA GLY A 37 -27.79 -21.26 -27.47
C GLY A 37 -28.68 -20.21 -26.77
N LYS A 38 -28.25 -19.62 -25.64
CA LYS A 38 -29.04 -18.61 -24.88
C LYS A 38 -28.52 -17.16 -25.01
N LEU A 39 -27.50 -16.90 -25.83
CA LEU A 39 -26.85 -15.59 -25.95
C LEU A 39 -27.12 -14.96 -27.32
N ASN A 40 -27.73 -13.76 -27.35
CA ASN A 40 -28.00 -13.06 -28.62
C ASN A 40 -26.78 -12.29 -29.15
N LYS A 41 -25.96 -11.72 -28.25
CA LYS A 41 -24.78 -10.90 -28.60
C LYS A 41 -23.71 -10.99 -27.53
N VAL A 42 -22.44 -11.03 -27.92
CA VAL A 42 -21.26 -11.09 -27.06
C VAL A 42 -20.29 -9.95 -27.41
N VAL A 43 -19.76 -9.29 -26.40
CA VAL A 43 -18.66 -8.32 -26.54
C VAL A 43 -17.34 -9.00 -26.16
N LEU A 44 -16.46 -9.17 -27.13
CA LEU A 44 -15.15 -9.80 -26.96
C LEU A 44 -14.07 -8.72 -26.77
N ALA A 45 -13.31 -8.81 -25.69
CA ALA A 45 -12.05 -8.07 -25.58
C ALA A 45 -11.07 -8.64 -26.62
N TYR A 46 -10.76 -7.83 -27.63
CA TYR A 46 -10.10 -8.26 -28.85
C TYR A 46 -8.76 -7.54 -29.01
N SER A 47 -7.67 -8.30 -29.03
CA SER A 47 -6.32 -7.77 -29.29
C SER A 47 -5.91 -7.91 -30.75
N GLY A 48 -6.61 -8.77 -31.51
CA GLY A 48 -6.17 -9.16 -32.85
C GLY A 48 -5.06 -10.18 -32.85
N GLY A 49 -4.65 -10.72 -31.70
CA GLY A 49 -3.79 -11.91 -31.63
C GLY A 49 -4.51 -13.16 -32.16
N LEU A 50 -3.74 -14.21 -32.46
CA LEU A 50 -4.23 -15.51 -32.94
C LEU A 50 -5.46 -15.98 -32.14
N ASP A 51 -5.32 -16.05 -30.82
CA ASP A 51 -6.35 -16.60 -29.93
C ASP A 51 -7.65 -15.78 -30.00
N THR A 52 -7.56 -14.46 -29.86
CA THR A 52 -8.76 -13.60 -29.90
C THR A 52 -9.44 -13.62 -31.27
N SER A 53 -8.70 -13.83 -32.36
CA SER A 53 -9.27 -14.02 -33.71
C SER A 53 -9.94 -15.39 -33.87
N VAL A 54 -9.40 -16.44 -33.25
CA VAL A 54 -9.99 -17.79 -33.21
C VAL A 54 -11.24 -17.87 -32.33
N ILE A 55 -11.29 -17.08 -31.26
CA ILE A 55 -12.46 -17.01 -30.37
C ILE A 55 -13.71 -16.51 -31.10
N VAL A 56 -13.58 -15.61 -32.07
CA VAL A 56 -14.72 -15.02 -32.79
C VAL A 56 -15.57 -16.08 -33.49
N PRO A 57 -15.05 -16.92 -34.41
CA PRO A 57 -15.84 -17.99 -35.02
C PRO A 57 -16.27 -19.05 -33.99
N TRP A 58 -15.43 -19.35 -32.99
CA TRP A 58 -15.78 -20.32 -31.94
C TRP A 58 -17.02 -19.91 -31.13
N LEU A 59 -17.14 -18.63 -30.75
CA LEU A 59 -18.31 -18.12 -30.04
C LEU A 59 -19.58 -18.22 -30.89
N ARG A 60 -19.46 -17.93 -32.19
CA ARG A 60 -20.58 -18.04 -33.14
C ARG A 60 -21.05 -19.49 -33.28
N GLU A 61 -20.13 -20.43 -33.41
CA GLU A 61 -20.44 -21.85 -33.55
C GLU A 61 -21.06 -22.46 -32.29
N ASN A 62 -20.54 -22.10 -31.11
CA ASN A 62 -20.93 -22.74 -29.86
C ASN A 62 -22.14 -22.08 -29.18
N TYR A 63 -22.37 -20.78 -29.41
CA TYR A 63 -23.46 -20.04 -28.77
C TYR A 63 -24.48 -19.45 -29.75
N GLY A 64 -24.21 -19.42 -31.06
CA GLY A 64 -25.13 -18.84 -32.04
C GLY A 64 -25.30 -17.32 -31.91
N CYS A 65 -24.31 -16.63 -31.31
CA CYS A 65 -24.40 -15.22 -30.96
C CYS A 65 -23.71 -14.31 -31.99
N ASP A 66 -24.14 -13.05 -32.08
CA ASP A 66 -23.37 -12.00 -32.74
C ASP A 66 -22.16 -11.60 -31.89
N VAL A 67 -20.98 -11.48 -32.50
CA VAL A 67 -19.74 -11.09 -31.80
C VAL A 67 -19.34 -9.68 -32.18
N VAL A 68 -19.31 -8.79 -31.20
CA VAL A 68 -18.74 -7.44 -31.30
C VAL A 68 -17.35 -7.45 -30.68
N CYS A 69 -16.32 -7.15 -31.45
CA CYS A 69 -14.97 -7.00 -30.94
C CYS A 69 -14.79 -5.60 -30.34
N PHE A 70 -14.13 -5.52 -29.19
CA PHE A 70 -13.75 -4.27 -28.53
C PHE A 70 -12.25 -4.26 -28.26
N THR A 71 -11.58 -3.18 -28.66
CA THR A 71 -10.17 -2.92 -28.42
C THR A 71 -10.01 -1.58 -27.71
N ALA A 72 -9.37 -1.60 -26.55
CA ALA A 72 -8.95 -0.40 -25.84
C ALA A 72 -7.55 -0.02 -26.32
N ASP A 73 -7.37 1.16 -26.91
CA ASP A 73 -6.05 1.74 -27.15
C ASP A 73 -5.56 2.40 -25.85
N VAL A 74 -4.67 1.70 -25.16
CA VAL A 74 -3.97 2.15 -23.95
C VAL A 74 -2.49 2.39 -24.24
N GLY A 75 -2.11 2.54 -25.51
CA GLY A 75 -0.75 2.83 -25.96
C GLY A 75 0.07 1.62 -26.38
N GLN A 76 -0.57 0.51 -26.80
CA GLN A 76 0.11 -0.66 -27.36
C GLN A 76 0.81 -0.39 -28.72
N GLY A 77 0.52 0.74 -29.35
CA GLY A 77 1.20 1.23 -30.55
C GLY A 77 0.41 1.05 -31.85
N ILE A 78 0.67 1.94 -32.82
CA ILE A 78 -0.06 2.01 -34.10
C ILE A 78 0.02 0.72 -34.92
N LYS A 79 1.14 -0.01 -34.84
CA LYS A 79 1.34 -1.27 -35.56
C LYS A 79 0.39 -2.37 -35.11
N GLU A 80 -0.02 -2.37 -33.84
CA GLU A 80 -0.98 -3.37 -33.33
C GLU A 80 -2.43 -3.04 -33.69
N LEU A 81 -2.73 -1.77 -33.96
CA LEU A 81 -4.07 -1.32 -34.35
C LEU A 81 -4.29 -1.35 -35.86
N ASP A 82 -3.23 -1.36 -36.66
CA ASP A 82 -3.33 -1.36 -38.13
C ASP A 82 -3.95 -2.67 -38.66
N GLY A 83 -4.88 -2.54 -39.62
CA GLY A 83 -5.60 -3.67 -40.20
C GLY A 83 -6.54 -4.44 -39.25
N LEU A 84 -6.68 -4.02 -37.99
CA LEU A 84 -7.41 -4.74 -36.94
C LEU A 84 -8.89 -4.94 -37.28
N GLU A 85 -9.53 -3.92 -37.86
CA GLU A 85 -10.94 -3.98 -38.28
C GLU A 85 -11.16 -5.02 -39.39
N LYS A 86 -10.28 -5.02 -40.40
CA LYS A 86 -10.32 -6.01 -41.49
C LYS A 86 -10.17 -7.42 -40.92
N LYS A 87 -9.26 -7.61 -39.97
CA LYS A 87 -9.02 -8.90 -39.31
C LYS A 87 -10.22 -9.35 -38.48
N ALA A 88 -10.82 -8.46 -37.68
CA ALA A 88 -12.00 -8.77 -36.88
C ALA A 88 -13.18 -9.20 -37.75
N LYS A 89 -13.47 -8.44 -38.82
CA LYS A 89 -14.52 -8.76 -39.79
C LYS A 89 -14.27 -10.09 -40.50
N ALA A 90 -13.04 -10.33 -40.95
CA ALA A 90 -12.66 -11.59 -41.60
C ALA A 90 -12.74 -12.79 -40.64
N SER A 91 -12.52 -12.58 -39.34
CA SER A 91 -12.73 -13.60 -38.30
C SER A 91 -14.22 -13.85 -38.00
N GLY A 92 -15.13 -13.04 -38.56
CA GLY A 92 -16.57 -13.20 -38.42
C GLY A 92 -17.23 -12.30 -37.38
N ALA A 93 -16.56 -11.24 -36.91
CA ALA A 93 -17.17 -10.26 -36.00
C ALA A 93 -18.14 -9.35 -36.77
N SER A 94 -19.26 -8.96 -36.14
CA SER A 94 -20.22 -8.04 -36.72
C SER A 94 -19.72 -6.59 -36.74
N GLN A 95 -18.86 -6.24 -35.77
CA GLN A 95 -18.31 -4.90 -35.60
C GLN A 95 -17.00 -4.97 -34.79
N LEU A 96 -16.09 -4.02 -35.05
CA LEU A 96 -14.98 -3.68 -34.16
C LEU A 96 -15.20 -2.27 -33.60
N VAL A 97 -15.06 -2.10 -32.29
CA VAL A 97 -15.00 -0.80 -31.62
C VAL A 97 -13.60 -0.62 -31.08
N VAL A 98 -12.91 0.41 -31.54
CA VAL A 98 -11.61 0.84 -30.99
C VAL A 98 -11.82 2.14 -30.23
N GLN A 99 -11.40 2.19 -28.97
CA GLN A 99 -11.53 3.39 -28.14
C GLN A 99 -10.16 3.84 -27.66
N ASP A 100 -9.80 5.09 -27.92
CA ASP A 100 -8.61 5.73 -27.35
C ASP A 100 -8.84 6.03 -25.87
N LEU A 101 -8.06 5.36 -25.02
CA LEU A 101 -8.13 5.44 -23.57
C LEU A 101 -6.77 5.82 -22.96
N LYS A 102 -5.80 6.28 -23.75
CA LYS A 102 -4.44 6.59 -23.27
C LYS A 102 -4.47 7.62 -22.14
N GLU A 103 -5.20 8.72 -22.33
CA GLU A 103 -5.26 9.78 -21.30
C GLU A 103 -5.93 9.30 -20.01
N GLU A 104 -7.05 8.57 -20.11
CA GLU A 104 -7.71 7.98 -18.94
C GLU A 104 -6.79 6.97 -18.24
N PHE A 105 -6.08 6.13 -19.01
CA PHE A 105 -5.16 5.15 -18.47
C PHE A 105 -4.04 5.80 -17.65
N VAL A 106 -3.40 6.85 -18.18
CA VAL A 106 -2.34 7.54 -17.44
C VAL A 106 -2.91 8.24 -16.20
N LYS A 107 -3.96 9.03 -16.39
CA LYS A 107 -4.50 9.90 -15.34
C LYS A 107 -5.16 9.14 -14.19
N ASP A 108 -5.96 8.12 -14.51
CA ASP A 108 -6.85 7.47 -13.56
C ASP A 108 -6.35 6.10 -13.08
N TYR A 109 -5.27 5.56 -13.68
CA TYR A 109 -4.70 4.27 -13.27
C TYR A 109 -3.20 4.34 -12.96
N ILE A 110 -2.39 4.88 -13.86
CA ILE A 110 -0.94 4.98 -13.66
C ILE A 110 -0.60 5.98 -12.55
N PHE A 111 -1.11 7.20 -12.64
CA PHE A 111 -0.80 8.26 -11.68
C PHE A 111 -1.22 7.94 -10.23
N PRO A 112 -2.36 7.28 -9.96
CA PRO A 112 -2.66 6.74 -8.63
C PRO A 112 -1.61 5.75 -8.12
N CYS A 113 -1.17 4.79 -8.96
CA CYS A 113 -0.15 3.83 -8.57
C CYS A 113 1.23 4.48 -8.35
N LEU A 114 1.60 5.43 -9.21
CA LEU A 114 2.80 6.25 -9.07
C LEU A 114 2.77 7.03 -7.74
N ARG A 115 1.69 7.75 -7.46
CA ARG A 115 1.50 8.50 -6.20
C ARG A 115 1.55 7.59 -4.98
N ALA A 116 1.00 6.38 -5.08
CA ALA A 116 1.07 5.38 -4.01
C ALA A 116 2.50 4.83 -3.81
N GLY A 117 3.41 4.99 -4.78
CA GLY A 117 4.72 4.34 -4.77
C GLY A 117 4.61 2.81 -4.93
N ALA A 118 3.59 2.36 -5.66
CA ALA A 118 3.22 0.95 -5.81
C ALA A 118 4.22 0.21 -6.72
N ILE A 119 4.90 -0.78 -6.15
CA ILE A 119 5.87 -1.64 -6.86
C ILE A 119 5.72 -3.07 -6.34
N TYR A 120 5.40 -4.00 -7.23
CA TYR A 120 5.23 -5.40 -6.88
C TYR A 120 6.59 -6.09 -6.76
N GLU A 121 6.79 -6.82 -5.67
CA GLU A 121 8.04 -7.51 -5.34
C GLU A 121 9.30 -6.64 -5.48
N ARG A 122 9.18 -5.33 -5.26
CA ARG A 122 10.25 -4.31 -5.37
C ARG A 122 10.85 -4.13 -6.77
N LYS A 123 10.24 -4.70 -7.82
CA LYS A 123 10.74 -4.62 -9.20
C LYS A 123 9.68 -4.22 -10.22
N TYR A 124 8.49 -4.83 -10.16
CA TYR A 124 7.48 -4.68 -11.21
C TYR A 124 6.55 -3.51 -10.96
N LEU A 125 6.49 -2.57 -11.91
CA LEU A 125 5.64 -1.37 -11.86
C LEU A 125 4.20 -1.61 -12.35
N LEU A 126 3.68 -2.85 -12.24
CA LEU A 126 2.26 -3.19 -12.36
C LEU A 126 1.59 -2.90 -13.71
N GLY A 127 2.36 -2.72 -14.79
CA GLY A 127 1.84 -2.18 -16.04
C GLY A 127 0.65 -2.94 -16.64
N THR A 128 0.73 -4.27 -16.72
CA THR A 128 -0.38 -5.11 -17.22
C THR A 128 -1.56 -5.05 -16.25
N SER A 129 -1.29 -5.12 -14.95
CA SER A 129 -2.31 -5.17 -13.89
C SER A 129 -3.15 -3.90 -13.83
N MET A 130 -2.57 -2.73 -14.17
CA MET A 130 -3.28 -1.45 -14.22
C MET A 130 -4.20 -1.30 -15.43
N ALA A 131 -3.84 -1.89 -16.59
CA ALA A 131 -4.63 -1.75 -17.81
C ALA A 131 -5.93 -2.57 -17.77
N ARG A 132 -5.89 -3.77 -17.17
CA ARG A 132 -7.05 -4.69 -17.11
C ARG A 132 -8.33 -4.09 -16.51
N PRO A 133 -8.33 -3.38 -15.37
CA PRO A 133 -9.56 -2.80 -14.82
C PRO A 133 -10.18 -1.73 -15.72
N LEU A 134 -9.39 -0.95 -16.45
CA LEU A 134 -9.88 0.02 -17.44
C LEU A 134 -10.56 -0.69 -18.62
N ILE A 135 -9.87 -1.68 -19.20
CA ILE A 135 -10.43 -2.50 -20.30
C ILE A 135 -11.74 -3.15 -19.87
N ALA A 136 -11.78 -3.70 -18.65
CA ALA A 136 -12.98 -4.33 -18.10
C ALA A 136 -14.11 -3.31 -17.91
N LYS A 137 -13.84 -2.15 -17.28
CA LYS A 137 -14.82 -1.06 -17.07
C LYS A 137 -15.50 -0.68 -18.39
N VAL A 138 -14.71 -0.38 -19.42
CA VAL A 138 -15.25 0.06 -20.71
C VAL A 138 -15.98 -1.07 -21.45
N ARG A 139 -15.46 -2.31 -21.39
CA ARG A 139 -16.19 -3.48 -21.92
C ARG A 139 -17.57 -3.60 -21.28
N PHE A 140 -17.68 -3.44 -19.96
CA PHE A 140 -18.95 -3.52 -19.24
C PHE A 140 -19.88 -2.33 -19.51
N GLU A 141 -19.34 -1.12 -19.67
CA GLU A 141 -20.09 0.07 -20.12
C GLU A 141 -20.67 -0.13 -21.52
N LEU A 142 -19.88 -0.68 -22.46
CA LEU A 142 -20.33 -1.01 -23.82
C LEU A 142 -21.35 -2.17 -23.85
N THR A 143 -21.33 -3.05 -22.85
CA THR A 143 -22.34 -4.12 -22.69
C THR A 143 -23.58 -3.65 -21.89
N PHE A 144 -23.61 -2.38 -21.47
CA PHE A 144 -24.63 -1.69 -20.67
C PHE A 144 -25.40 -2.58 -19.68
N PHE A 145 -24.66 -3.17 -18.74
CA PHE A 145 -25.18 -3.77 -17.51
C PHE A 145 -24.04 -4.00 -16.50
N ALA A 146 -23.09 -3.06 -16.40
CA ALA A 146 -21.92 -3.15 -15.52
C ALA A 146 -22.25 -3.34 -14.02
N LEU A 147 -23.51 -3.15 -13.63
CA LEU A 147 -24.01 -3.31 -12.27
C LEU A 147 -24.96 -4.51 -12.11
N ASN A 148 -25.12 -5.33 -13.16
CA ASN A 148 -26.02 -6.48 -13.13
C ASN A 148 -25.24 -7.77 -12.87
N PRO A 149 -25.36 -8.38 -11.68
CA PRO A 149 -24.73 -9.67 -11.39
C PRO A 149 -25.24 -10.83 -12.28
N LYS A 150 -26.25 -10.60 -13.12
CA LYS A 150 -26.77 -11.57 -14.09
C LYS A 150 -26.03 -11.57 -15.44
N LEU A 151 -25.03 -10.71 -15.65
CA LEU A 151 -24.26 -10.71 -16.90
C LEU A 151 -23.34 -11.93 -16.97
N ASN A 152 -23.53 -12.76 -18.00
CA ASN A 152 -22.74 -13.97 -18.19
C ASN A 152 -21.34 -13.63 -18.72
N VAL A 153 -20.30 -14.12 -18.06
CA VAL A 153 -18.90 -14.01 -18.52
C VAL A 153 -18.52 -15.32 -19.19
N VAL A 154 -18.21 -15.26 -20.49
CA VAL A 154 -17.69 -16.40 -21.25
C VAL A 154 -16.16 -16.32 -21.29
N ALA A 155 -15.49 -17.42 -20.99
CA ALA A 155 -14.04 -17.55 -21.05
C ALA A 155 -13.68 -18.80 -21.89
N PRO A 156 -13.55 -18.65 -23.23
CA PRO A 156 -13.40 -19.77 -24.16
C PRO A 156 -12.28 -20.74 -23.79
N TRP A 157 -11.13 -20.22 -23.32
CA TRP A 157 -10.00 -20.99 -22.82
C TRP A 157 -10.33 -22.02 -21.72
N ARG A 158 -11.48 -21.88 -21.04
CA ARG A 158 -11.93 -22.80 -19.98
C ARG A 158 -12.92 -23.85 -20.48
N GLU A 159 -13.42 -23.69 -21.70
CA GLU A 159 -14.57 -24.46 -22.23
C GLU A 159 -14.30 -25.08 -23.60
N TRP A 160 -13.26 -24.63 -24.30
CA TRP A 160 -12.89 -25.13 -25.63
C TRP A 160 -11.92 -26.31 -25.57
N ASP A 161 -11.85 -27.08 -26.66
CA ASP A 161 -10.95 -28.22 -26.79
C ASP A 161 -9.62 -27.85 -27.48
N ILE A 162 -9.33 -26.55 -27.59
CA ILE A 162 -8.09 -26.03 -28.21
C ILE A 162 -7.03 -25.94 -27.11
N THR A 163 -6.06 -26.85 -27.12
CA THR A 163 -5.11 -27.03 -26.02
C THR A 163 -3.76 -26.34 -26.26
N GLY A 164 -3.45 -26.01 -27.51
CA GLY A 164 -2.19 -25.38 -27.87
C GLY A 164 -2.27 -24.40 -29.04
N ARG A 165 -1.13 -23.77 -29.32
CA ARG A 165 -0.99 -22.80 -30.41
C ARG A 165 -1.16 -23.45 -31.78
N GLU A 166 -0.69 -24.68 -31.96
CA GLU A 166 -0.90 -25.47 -33.18
C GLU A 166 -2.39 -25.69 -33.44
N ASP A 167 -3.15 -26.12 -32.42
CA ASP A 167 -4.60 -26.34 -32.50
C ASP A 167 -5.32 -25.05 -32.92
N ALA A 168 -4.93 -23.91 -32.33
CA ALA A 168 -5.49 -22.61 -32.68
C ALA A 168 -5.19 -22.22 -34.14
N ILE A 169 -3.98 -22.53 -34.65
CA ILE A 169 -3.62 -22.30 -36.06
C ILE A 169 -4.43 -23.20 -36.99
N GLU A 170 -4.62 -24.46 -36.64
CA GLU A 170 -5.41 -25.40 -37.43
C GLU A 170 -6.88 -24.99 -37.46
N TYR A 171 -7.43 -24.61 -36.30
CA TYR A 171 -8.78 -24.08 -36.20
C TYR A 171 -8.94 -22.78 -37.01
N ALA A 172 -7.97 -21.87 -36.95
CA ALA A 172 -7.96 -20.64 -37.74
C ALA A 172 -8.01 -20.94 -39.25
N LYS A 173 -7.19 -21.90 -39.73
CA LYS A 173 -7.18 -22.32 -41.14
C LYS A 173 -8.54 -22.89 -41.56
N LYS A 174 -9.14 -23.76 -40.74
CA LYS A 174 -10.44 -24.37 -41.01
C LYS A 174 -11.56 -23.32 -41.17
N HIS A 175 -11.49 -22.22 -40.43
CA HIS A 175 -12.52 -21.18 -40.43
C HIS A 175 -12.13 -19.93 -41.23
N ASN A 176 -11.10 -20.02 -42.09
CA ASN A 176 -10.61 -18.93 -42.93
C ASN A 176 -10.27 -17.64 -42.14
N VAL A 177 -9.86 -17.79 -40.88
CA VAL A 177 -9.41 -16.67 -40.06
C VAL A 177 -8.04 -16.22 -40.59
N PRO A 178 -7.83 -14.92 -40.87
CA PRO A 178 -6.54 -14.43 -41.32
C PRO A 178 -5.51 -14.54 -40.21
N VAL A 179 -4.68 -15.58 -40.27
CA VAL A 179 -3.55 -15.77 -39.37
C VAL A 179 -2.29 -15.11 -39.94
N PRO A 180 -1.56 -14.31 -39.14
CA PRO A 180 -0.24 -13.86 -39.57
C PRO A 180 0.67 -15.09 -39.78
N VAL A 181 1.16 -15.27 -41.00
CA VAL A 181 1.82 -16.51 -41.49
C VAL A 181 3.24 -16.70 -40.93
N THR A 182 3.72 -15.84 -40.05
CA THR A 182 5.10 -15.94 -39.57
C THR A 182 5.19 -16.83 -38.32
N LYS A 183 5.97 -17.92 -38.42
CA LYS A 183 6.53 -18.73 -37.32
C LYS A 183 7.35 -17.91 -36.27
N LYS A 184 7.27 -16.57 -36.28
CA LYS A 184 8.32 -15.67 -35.79
C LYS A 184 7.81 -14.59 -34.84
N SER A 185 6.97 -14.97 -33.88
CA SER A 185 7.01 -14.33 -32.56
C SER A 185 7.11 -15.43 -31.52
N ILE A 186 8.35 -15.69 -31.10
CA ILE A 186 8.75 -16.65 -30.07
C ILE A 186 8.29 -16.23 -28.68
N TYR A 187 8.23 -14.91 -28.39
CA TYR A 187 7.80 -14.39 -27.10
C TYR A 187 6.31 -13.99 -27.10
N SER A 188 5.64 -14.29 -25.98
CA SER A 188 4.38 -13.67 -25.57
C SER A 188 4.65 -12.26 -25.05
N ARG A 189 3.84 -11.29 -25.46
CA ARG A 189 4.05 -9.88 -25.12
C ARG A 189 2.74 -9.19 -24.78
N ASP A 190 2.79 -8.27 -23.83
CA ASP A 190 1.70 -7.37 -23.47
C ASP A 190 2.26 -5.96 -23.33
N GLY A 191 1.78 -5.04 -24.16
CA GLY A 191 2.29 -3.67 -24.28
C GLY A 191 1.20 -2.63 -24.05
N ASN A 192 1.58 -1.53 -23.41
CA ASN A 192 0.76 -0.33 -23.27
C ASN A 192 1.70 0.88 -23.08
N LEU A 193 1.13 2.08 -22.89
CA LEU A 193 1.93 3.31 -22.78
C LEU A 193 2.88 3.30 -21.57
N TRP A 194 2.60 2.52 -20.52
CA TRP A 194 3.46 2.43 -19.34
C TRP A 194 4.66 1.50 -19.57
N HIS A 195 4.42 0.34 -20.17
CA HIS A 195 5.44 -0.70 -20.27
C HIS A 195 5.16 -1.70 -21.40
N LEU A 196 6.15 -2.56 -21.63
CA LEU A 196 6.04 -3.78 -22.42
C LEU A 196 6.57 -4.96 -21.60
N SER A 197 5.90 -6.11 -21.69
CA SER A 197 6.36 -7.38 -21.10
C SER A 197 6.75 -8.40 -22.17
N HIS A 198 7.63 -9.33 -21.77
CA HIS A 198 8.10 -10.46 -22.55
C HIS A 198 8.11 -11.73 -21.68
N GLU A 199 7.51 -12.80 -22.20
CA GLU A 199 7.48 -14.12 -21.56
C GLU A 199 7.60 -15.23 -22.63
N GLY A 200 8.04 -16.42 -22.22
CA GLY A 200 8.13 -17.61 -23.07
C GLY A 200 9.50 -17.79 -23.76
N ASP A 201 9.60 -18.88 -24.53
CA ASP A 201 10.83 -19.30 -25.25
C ASP A 201 12.03 -19.43 -24.29
N ILE A 202 13.20 -18.88 -24.64
CA ILE A 202 14.42 -19.02 -23.83
C ILE A 202 14.26 -18.48 -22.40
N LEU A 203 13.29 -17.59 -22.14
CA LEU A 203 13.06 -17.01 -20.82
C LEU A 203 12.49 -18.04 -19.83
N GLU A 204 11.87 -19.11 -20.32
CA GLU A 204 11.35 -20.17 -19.45
C GLU A 204 12.43 -20.94 -18.69
N ASP A 205 13.71 -20.81 -19.10
CA ASP A 205 14.83 -21.25 -18.28
C ASP A 205 15.46 -20.03 -17.58
N PRO A 206 15.41 -19.95 -16.23
CA PRO A 206 15.99 -18.84 -15.48
C PRO A 206 17.52 -18.76 -15.57
N GLU A 207 18.18 -19.80 -16.10
CA GLU A 207 19.62 -19.79 -16.38
C GLU A 207 19.99 -19.03 -17.67
N ASN A 208 19.04 -18.80 -18.58
CA ASN A 208 19.28 -18.09 -19.85
C ASN A 208 19.24 -16.57 -19.70
N GLU A 209 20.21 -15.86 -20.28
CA GLU A 209 20.18 -14.39 -20.39
C GLU A 209 19.16 -13.92 -21.44
N PRO A 210 18.41 -12.83 -21.18
CA PRO A 210 17.54 -12.23 -22.20
C PRO A 210 18.32 -11.77 -23.44
N LYS A 211 17.84 -12.12 -24.64
CA LYS A 211 18.48 -11.69 -25.89
C LYS A 211 18.25 -10.20 -26.17
N LYS A 212 19.27 -9.55 -26.72
CA LYS A 212 19.25 -8.13 -27.09
C LYS A 212 18.15 -7.76 -28.10
N ASP A 213 17.84 -8.63 -29.05
CA ASP A 213 16.80 -8.42 -30.08
C ASP A 213 15.36 -8.60 -29.56
N MET A 214 15.20 -8.99 -28.29
CA MET A 214 13.91 -9.12 -27.65
C MET A 214 13.28 -7.77 -27.29
N PHE A 215 14.12 -6.83 -26.82
CA PHE A 215 13.73 -5.51 -26.35
C PHE A 215 13.29 -4.63 -27.52
N MET A 216 12.14 -3.96 -27.37
CA MET A 216 11.51 -3.18 -28.43
C MET A 216 11.31 -1.70 -28.07
N LEU A 217 11.16 -1.37 -26.79
CA LEU A 217 11.00 0.01 -26.33
C LEU A 217 12.32 0.70 -26.03
N THR A 218 13.35 -0.08 -25.68
CA THR A 218 14.61 0.42 -25.17
C THR A 218 15.78 -0.11 -26.00
N VAL A 219 16.75 0.75 -26.31
CA VAL A 219 18.03 0.29 -26.87
C VAL A 219 18.83 -0.43 -25.79
N ASP A 220 19.77 -1.27 -26.20
CA ASP A 220 20.66 -1.90 -25.24
C ASP A 220 21.55 -0.86 -24.54
N PRO A 221 21.76 -0.92 -23.21
CA PRO A 221 22.65 0.00 -22.53
C PRO A 221 24.06 0.11 -23.15
N GLU A 222 24.55 -0.98 -23.75
CA GLU A 222 25.83 -0.97 -24.47
C GLU A 222 25.78 -0.08 -25.72
N ASP A 223 24.65 -0.07 -26.44
CA ASP A 223 24.43 0.74 -27.65
C ASP A 223 23.90 2.15 -27.38
N ALA A 224 23.44 2.43 -26.15
CA ALA A 224 22.95 3.74 -25.77
C ALA A 224 24.05 4.82 -25.95
N PRO A 225 23.67 6.10 -26.13
CA PRO A 225 24.63 7.20 -26.29
C PRO A 225 25.69 7.24 -25.18
N ASN A 226 26.91 7.66 -25.54
CA ASN A 226 27.99 7.91 -24.58
C ASN A 226 27.90 9.30 -23.92
N GLU A 227 26.93 10.12 -24.30
CA GLU A 227 26.65 11.41 -23.68
C GLU A 227 25.42 11.28 -22.77
N PRO A 228 25.50 11.71 -21.50
CA PRO A 228 24.35 11.72 -20.61
C PRO A 228 23.31 12.75 -21.05
N GLU A 229 22.04 12.46 -20.78
CA GLU A 229 20.92 13.37 -21.06
C GLU A 229 20.23 13.78 -19.77
N TYR A 230 20.00 15.08 -19.58
CA TYR A 230 19.38 15.64 -18.40
C TYR A 230 17.90 15.92 -18.66
N VAL A 231 17.04 15.48 -17.74
CA VAL A 231 15.59 15.68 -17.82
C VAL A 231 15.07 16.24 -16.50
N GLU A 232 14.39 17.37 -16.55
CA GLU A 232 13.65 17.93 -15.42
C GLU A 232 12.19 17.48 -15.46
N ILE A 233 11.69 16.95 -14.35
CA ILE A 233 10.28 16.58 -14.19
C ILE A 233 9.61 17.56 -13.22
N GLY A 234 8.58 18.27 -13.68
CA GLY A 234 7.73 19.10 -12.83
C GLY A 234 6.55 18.30 -12.28
N ILE A 235 6.31 18.40 -10.97
CA ILE A 235 5.29 17.65 -10.25
C ILE A 235 4.43 18.63 -9.44
N VAL A 236 3.11 18.45 -9.49
CA VAL A 236 2.13 19.22 -8.71
C VAL A 236 1.22 18.27 -7.95
N SER A 237 1.20 18.39 -6.62
CA SER A 237 0.41 17.52 -5.74
C SER A 237 0.61 16.01 -5.99
N GLY A 238 1.87 15.62 -6.19
CA GLY A 238 2.30 14.25 -6.49
C GLY A 238 1.99 13.77 -7.91
N ILE A 239 1.55 14.67 -8.81
CA ILE A 239 1.27 14.34 -10.22
C ILE A 239 2.28 15.00 -11.16
N PRO A 240 2.95 14.24 -12.04
CA PRO A 240 3.80 14.82 -13.08
C PRO A 240 2.97 15.67 -14.06
N VAL A 241 3.42 16.89 -14.34
CA VAL A 241 2.72 17.85 -15.21
C VAL A 241 3.60 18.42 -16.33
N SER A 242 4.92 18.39 -16.18
CA SER A 242 5.84 18.96 -17.18
C SER A 242 7.15 18.18 -17.29
N VAL A 243 7.78 18.31 -18.46
CA VAL A 243 9.12 17.80 -18.78
C VAL A 243 9.95 18.96 -19.34
N ASN A 244 11.11 19.23 -18.76
CA ASN A 244 11.99 20.34 -19.14
C ASN A 244 11.26 21.69 -19.21
N GLY A 245 10.45 21.98 -18.19
CA GLY A 245 9.62 23.20 -18.10
C GLY A 245 8.41 23.25 -19.04
N LYS A 246 8.22 22.28 -19.95
CA LYS A 246 7.09 22.24 -20.88
C LYS A 246 5.95 21.40 -20.30
N GLU A 247 4.79 22.01 -20.09
CA GLU A 247 3.56 21.30 -19.72
C GLU A 247 3.07 20.38 -20.84
N LEU A 248 2.67 19.17 -20.49
CA LEU A 248 2.21 18.14 -21.42
C LEU A 248 0.96 17.45 -20.85
N SER A 249 0.11 16.91 -21.72
CA SER A 249 -0.96 16.02 -21.27
C SER A 249 -0.37 14.73 -20.67
N PRO A 250 -1.07 14.05 -19.75
CA PRO A 250 -0.58 12.81 -19.14
C PRO A 250 -0.05 11.77 -20.14
N ALA A 251 -0.79 11.48 -21.23
CA ALA A 251 -0.32 10.54 -22.24
C ALA A 251 0.90 11.06 -23.03
N SER A 252 0.88 12.33 -23.44
CA SER A 252 2.01 12.93 -24.19
C SER A 252 3.28 13.01 -23.35
N LEU A 253 3.14 13.27 -22.05
CA LEU A 253 4.23 13.31 -21.09
C LEU A 253 4.90 11.94 -21.00
N LEU A 254 4.12 10.88 -20.80
CA LEU A 254 4.64 9.52 -20.67
C LEU A 254 5.26 9.03 -22.00
N ASP A 255 4.64 9.31 -23.13
CA ASP A 255 5.18 8.97 -24.46
C ASP A 255 6.55 9.65 -24.69
N HIS A 256 6.65 10.94 -24.37
CA HIS A 256 7.92 11.68 -24.49
C HIS A 256 9.02 11.09 -23.61
N LEU A 257 8.69 10.72 -22.35
CA LEU A 257 9.64 10.08 -21.45
C LEU A 257 10.02 8.65 -21.87
N ASN A 258 9.11 7.91 -22.50
CA ASN A 258 9.44 6.61 -23.09
C ASN A 258 10.46 6.75 -24.23
N GLN A 259 10.33 7.78 -25.06
CA GLN A 259 11.29 8.04 -26.14
C GLN A 259 12.68 8.40 -25.59
N ILE A 260 12.73 9.32 -24.62
CA ILE A 260 13.98 9.75 -23.99
C ILE A 260 14.62 8.57 -23.22
N GLY A 261 13.86 7.91 -22.34
CA GLY A 261 14.37 6.78 -21.57
C GLY A 261 14.74 5.58 -22.45
N GLY A 262 13.97 5.31 -23.50
CA GLY A 262 14.22 4.25 -24.48
C GLY A 262 15.54 4.41 -25.20
N LYS A 263 15.90 5.64 -25.61
CA LYS A 263 17.20 5.99 -26.20
C LYS A 263 18.38 5.69 -25.28
N HIS A 264 18.18 5.71 -23.97
CA HIS A 264 19.22 5.46 -22.97
C HIS A 264 19.15 4.07 -22.33
N GLY A 265 18.28 3.18 -22.81
CA GLY A 265 18.17 1.81 -22.27
C GLY A 265 17.54 1.72 -20.88
N ILE A 266 16.77 2.74 -20.47
CA ILE A 266 16.23 2.87 -19.11
C ILE A 266 15.06 1.90 -18.87
N GLY A 267 14.99 1.36 -17.64
CA GLY A 267 13.79 0.68 -17.15
C GLY A 267 13.63 -0.76 -17.62
N ARG A 268 14.73 -1.46 -17.88
CA ARG A 268 14.74 -2.91 -18.13
C ARG A 268 14.73 -3.67 -16.80
N VAL A 269 13.77 -4.58 -16.64
CA VAL A 269 13.63 -5.43 -15.45
C VAL A 269 13.50 -6.87 -15.89
N ASP A 270 14.33 -7.75 -15.33
CA ASP A 270 14.17 -9.21 -15.42
C ASP A 270 13.87 -9.73 -14.01
N MET A 271 12.79 -10.51 -13.87
CA MET A 271 12.44 -11.15 -12.60
C MET A 271 11.72 -12.48 -12.78
N VAL A 272 11.92 -13.36 -11.80
CA VAL A 272 10.98 -14.44 -11.50
C VAL A 272 9.97 -13.90 -10.50
N GLU A 273 8.71 -13.80 -10.90
CA GLU A 273 7.61 -13.27 -10.08
C GLU A 273 6.78 -14.39 -9.46
N ASN A 274 6.17 -14.12 -8.29
CA ASN A 274 5.13 -15.00 -7.76
C ASN A 274 3.75 -14.60 -8.31
N ARG A 275 3.11 -15.51 -9.05
CA ARG A 275 1.73 -15.31 -9.52
C ARG A 275 0.73 -15.58 -8.41
N LEU A 276 -0.43 -14.94 -8.52
CA LEU A 276 -1.55 -15.13 -7.60
C LEU A 276 -2.05 -16.59 -7.56
N VAL A 277 -1.95 -17.31 -8.68
CA VAL A 277 -2.41 -18.71 -8.82
C VAL A 277 -1.42 -19.73 -8.22
N GLY A 278 -0.42 -19.28 -7.48
CA GLY A 278 0.50 -20.14 -6.72
C GLY A 278 1.73 -20.62 -7.49
N MET A 279 1.80 -20.40 -8.81
CA MET A 279 2.98 -20.69 -9.63
C MET A 279 3.92 -19.48 -9.72
N LYS A 280 5.18 -19.72 -10.08
CA LYS A 280 6.14 -18.68 -10.47
C LYS A 280 6.22 -18.57 -11.98
N SER A 281 6.48 -17.37 -12.48
CA SER A 281 6.79 -17.11 -13.89
C SER A 281 8.01 -16.22 -14.00
N ARG A 282 8.73 -16.29 -15.11
CA ARG A 282 9.76 -15.31 -15.42
C ARG A 282 9.21 -14.31 -16.43
N GLY A 283 9.28 -13.03 -16.09
CA GLY A 283 8.90 -11.93 -16.95
C GLY A 283 10.05 -10.94 -17.12
N VAL A 284 10.25 -10.49 -18.36
CA VAL A 284 11.15 -9.37 -18.67
C VAL A 284 10.32 -8.18 -19.10
N TYR A 285 10.59 -7.01 -18.54
CA TYR A 285 9.79 -5.80 -18.70
C TYR A 285 10.64 -4.62 -19.17
N GLU A 286 10.05 -3.75 -19.99
CA GLU A 286 10.58 -2.46 -20.39
C GLU A 286 9.64 -1.35 -19.91
N THR A 287 10.12 -0.45 -19.05
CA THR A 287 9.31 0.63 -18.44
C THR A 287 10.11 1.95 -18.37
N PRO A 288 10.58 2.50 -19.52
CA PRO A 288 11.50 3.63 -19.52
C PRO A 288 10.91 4.90 -18.86
N GLY A 289 9.78 5.39 -19.36
CA GLY A 289 9.14 6.59 -18.83
C GLY A 289 8.64 6.39 -17.39
N GLY A 290 8.12 5.20 -17.09
CA GLY A 290 7.69 4.87 -15.72
C GLY A 290 8.83 4.84 -14.70
N THR A 291 10.02 4.36 -15.09
CA THR A 291 11.22 4.38 -14.22
C THR A 291 11.67 5.81 -13.91
N ILE A 292 11.66 6.69 -14.91
CA ILE A 292 11.98 8.12 -14.75
C ILE A 292 10.98 8.79 -13.80
N LEU A 293 9.68 8.60 -14.04
CA LEU A 293 8.63 9.20 -13.21
C LEU A 293 8.63 8.68 -11.78
N PHE A 294 8.79 7.37 -11.59
CA PHE A 294 8.85 6.76 -10.27
C PHE A 294 10.02 7.32 -9.46
N THR A 295 11.19 7.46 -10.10
CA THR A 295 12.36 8.07 -9.47
C THR A 295 12.08 9.52 -9.08
N ALA A 296 11.61 10.35 -10.02
CA ALA A 296 11.31 11.77 -9.76
C ALA A 296 10.29 11.98 -8.62
N ALA A 297 9.17 11.23 -8.63
CA ALA A 297 8.15 11.32 -7.61
C ALA A 297 8.70 10.97 -6.22
N ARG A 298 9.47 9.87 -6.13
CA ARG A 298 10.07 9.44 -4.87
C ARG A 298 11.07 10.47 -4.31
N GLU A 299 11.87 11.09 -5.19
CA GLU A 299 12.81 12.13 -4.76
C GLU A 299 12.12 13.36 -4.21
N LEU A 300 11.05 13.81 -4.86
CA LEU A 300 10.31 14.97 -4.38
C LEU A 300 9.61 14.68 -3.05
N GLU A 301 9.06 13.47 -2.89
CA GLU A 301 8.48 13.03 -1.61
C GLU A 301 9.49 13.07 -0.46
N SER A 302 10.73 12.63 -0.71
CA SER A 302 11.80 12.68 0.28
C SER A 302 12.11 14.10 0.75
N LEU A 303 11.82 15.12 -0.08
CA LEU A 303 11.99 16.53 0.25
C LEU A 303 10.78 17.11 0.99
N THR A 304 9.56 16.68 0.64
CA THR A 304 8.30 17.34 1.07
C THR A 304 7.52 16.61 2.18
N LEU A 305 7.79 15.33 2.43
CA LEU A 305 7.06 14.53 3.42
C LEU A 305 7.90 14.28 4.66
N ASP A 306 7.28 14.30 5.83
CA ASP A 306 7.96 13.94 7.08
C ASP A 306 8.18 12.42 7.21
N ARG A 307 9.01 12.05 8.18
CA ARG A 307 9.43 10.67 8.43
C ARG A 307 8.28 9.71 8.69
N GLU A 308 7.35 10.06 9.59
CA GLU A 308 6.29 9.14 10.02
C GLU A 308 5.31 8.92 8.87
N THR A 309 4.97 9.98 8.14
CA THR A 309 4.13 9.90 6.96
C THR A 309 4.76 9.04 5.88
N MET A 310 6.06 9.21 5.59
CA MET A 310 6.77 8.37 4.60
C MET A 310 6.81 6.90 5.01
N GLN A 311 7.02 6.59 6.29
CA GLN A 311 7.04 5.21 6.79
C GLN A 311 5.68 4.53 6.65
N VAL A 312 4.60 5.22 7.02
CA VAL A 312 3.23 4.70 6.84
C VAL A 312 2.91 4.53 5.36
N LYS A 313 3.28 5.51 4.53
CA LYS A 313 3.12 5.43 3.07
C LYS A 313 3.81 4.20 2.49
N ASP A 314 5.07 3.96 2.85
CA ASP A 314 5.84 2.82 2.32
C ASP A 314 5.22 1.47 2.69
N SER A 315 4.67 1.35 3.90
CA SER A 315 3.92 0.17 4.32
C SER A 315 2.63 -0.02 3.50
N LEU A 316 1.85 1.04 3.31
CA LEU A 316 0.63 0.99 2.51
C LEU A 316 0.89 0.72 1.03
N ALA A 317 2.00 1.20 0.49
CA ALA A 317 2.41 1.00 -0.89
C ALA A 317 2.57 -0.49 -1.25
N LEU A 318 3.09 -1.31 -0.31
CA LEU A 318 3.20 -2.76 -0.49
C LEU A 318 1.81 -3.40 -0.65
N LYS A 319 0.87 -3.05 0.24
CA LYS A 319 -0.49 -3.59 0.17
C LYS A 319 -1.26 -3.07 -1.05
N TYR A 320 -1.04 -1.82 -1.42
CA TYR A 320 -1.61 -1.22 -2.63
C TYR A 320 -1.18 -2.00 -3.88
N ALA A 321 0.13 -2.25 -4.02
CA ALA A 321 0.67 -3.01 -5.15
C ALA A 321 0.13 -4.44 -5.20
N GLU A 322 0.00 -5.11 -4.05
CA GLU A 322 -0.60 -6.45 -3.96
C GLU A 322 -2.05 -6.47 -4.45
N LEU A 323 -2.88 -5.51 -4.03
CA LEU A 323 -4.28 -5.42 -4.46
C LEU A 323 -4.39 -5.16 -5.96
N VAL A 324 -3.57 -4.25 -6.51
CA VAL A 324 -3.55 -3.98 -7.94
C VAL A 324 -3.09 -5.22 -8.73
N TYR A 325 -2.00 -5.87 -8.31
CA TYR A 325 -1.50 -7.09 -8.96
C TYR A 325 -2.55 -8.21 -8.95
N ALA A 326 -3.26 -8.38 -7.83
CA ALA A 326 -4.32 -9.37 -7.67
C ALA A 326 -5.62 -9.05 -8.43
N GLY A 327 -5.64 -8.00 -9.26
CA GLY A 327 -6.83 -7.58 -10.00
C GLY A 327 -7.93 -6.96 -9.12
N ARG A 328 -7.62 -6.63 -7.87
CA ARG A 328 -8.54 -6.03 -6.90
C ARG A 328 -8.51 -4.50 -6.98
N TRP A 329 -8.53 -3.97 -8.20
CA TRP A 329 -8.56 -2.52 -8.42
C TRP A 329 -9.75 -1.90 -7.69
N PHE A 330 -10.96 -2.43 -7.84
CA PHE A 330 -12.17 -1.85 -7.21
C PHE A 330 -12.36 -2.20 -5.73
N ASP A 331 -11.30 -2.62 -5.04
CA ASP A 331 -11.37 -2.94 -3.62
C ASP A 331 -11.54 -1.68 -2.76
N PRO A 332 -12.43 -1.69 -1.75
CA PRO A 332 -12.65 -0.53 -0.88
C PRO A 332 -11.40 -0.11 -0.13
N LEU A 333 -10.56 -1.07 0.26
CA LEU A 333 -9.31 -0.77 0.97
C LEU A 333 -8.36 0.02 0.07
N ARG A 334 -8.25 -0.35 -1.21
CA ARG A 334 -7.46 0.40 -2.20
C ARG A 334 -8.06 1.78 -2.44
N GLU A 335 -9.39 1.92 -2.53
CA GLU A 335 -10.06 3.24 -2.61
C GLU A 335 -9.77 4.13 -1.40
N SER A 336 -9.78 3.57 -0.20
CA SER A 336 -9.43 4.30 1.02
C SER A 336 -7.96 4.71 1.03
N MET A 337 -7.06 3.86 0.55
CA MET A 337 -5.64 4.20 0.39
C MET A 337 -5.46 5.35 -0.61
N ASP A 338 -6.21 5.41 -1.72
CA ASP A 338 -6.13 6.55 -2.65
C ASP A 338 -6.43 7.88 -1.97
N SER A 339 -7.43 7.93 -1.09
CA SER A 339 -7.75 9.15 -0.34
C SER A 339 -6.58 9.55 0.57
N PHE A 340 -5.98 8.60 1.28
CA PHE A 340 -4.78 8.84 2.08
C PHE A 340 -3.62 9.35 1.22
N MET A 341 -3.33 8.69 0.09
CA MET A 341 -2.23 9.07 -0.81
C MET A 341 -2.44 10.48 -1.40
N LYS A 342 -3.68 10.82 -1.77
CA LYS A 342 -4.04 12.17 -2.25
C LYS A 342 -3.84 13.23 -1.17
N GLU A 343 -4.23 12.95 0.07
CA GLU A 343 -4.09 13.90 1.17
C GLU A 343 -2.61 14.23 1.45
N ILE A 344 -1.77 13.21 1.60
CA ILE A 344 -0.35 13.42 1.92
C ILE A 344 0.42 14.05 0.77
N SER A 345 -0.01 13.85 -0.48
CA SER A 345 0.71 14.35 -1.66
C SER A 345 0.40 15.81 -2.00
N LYS A 346 -0.51 16.49 -1.28
CA LYS A 346 -0.85 17.91 -1.53
C LYS A 346 0.37 18.83 -1.51
N THR A 347 1.35 18.52 -0.66
CA THR A 347 2.61 19.29 -0.53
C THR A 347 3.72 18.79 -1.45
N THR A 348 3.54 17.67 -2.15
CA THR A 348 4.51 17.12 -3.10
C THR A 348 4.44 17.89 -4.43
N THR A 349 4.91 19.14 -4.41
CA THR A 349 4.94 20.05 -5.56
C THR A 349 6.35 20.61 -5.73
N GLY A 350 6.90 20.62 -6.95
CA GLY A 350 8.27 21.03 -7.21
C GLY A 350 8.83 20.46 -8.51
N SER A 351 10.16 20.47 -8.66
CA SER A 351 10.86 19.85 -9.78
C SER A 351 12.03 18.98 -9.32
N VAL A 352 12.34 17.95 -10.12
CA VAL A 352 13.47 17.05 -9.93
C VAL A 352 14.21 16.91 -11.25
N THR A 353 15.52 17.11 -11.25
CA THR A 353 16.38 16.87 -12.42
C THR A 353 17.05 15.51 -12.29
N LEU A 354 16.96 14.74 -13.38
CA LEU A 354 17.52 13.41 -13.50
C LEU A 354 18.52 13.38 -14.65
N LYS A 355 19.64 12.68 -14.44
CA LYS A 355 20.65 12.34 -15.44
C LYS A 355 20.41 10.91 -15.90
N LEU A 356 20.18 10.75 -17.20
CA LEU A 356 19.97 9.46 -17.86
C LEU A 356 21.26 9.06 -18.57
N TYR A 357 21.76 7.87 -18.28
CA TYR A 357 22.99 7.38 -18.87
C TYR A 357 23.01 5.85 -18.86
N LYS A 358 23.06 5.24 -20.05
CA LYS A 358 23.33 3.79 -20.28
C LYS A 358 22.65 2.86 -19.27
N GLY A 359 21.33 2.91 -19.22
CA GLY A 359 20.49 2.06 -18.36
C GLY A 359 20.24 2.62 -16.97
N SER A 360 20.96 3.66 -16.55
CA SER A 360 20.87 4.26 -15.21
C SER A 360 20.13 5.60 -15.21
N VAL A 361 19.39 5.82 -14.12
CA VAL A 361 18.75 7.10 -13.78
C VAL A 361 19.38 7.60 -12.47
N THR A 362 20.08 8.72 -12.52
CA THR A 362 20.70 9.35 -11.34
C THR A 362 20.03 10.69 -11.08
N VAL A 363 19.68 10.97 -9.84
CA VAL A 363 19.15 12.29 -9.47
C VAL A 363 20.27 13.29 -9.27
N THR A 364 20.11 14.49 -9.80
CA THR A 364 21.12 15.56 -9.74
C THR A 364 20.66 16.76 -8.93
N SER A 365 19.37 17.12 -8.99
CA SER A 365 18.82 18.23 -8.23
C SER A 365 17.35 18.02 -7.87
N ARG A 366 16.90 18.63 -6.76
CA ARG A 366 15.49 18.68 -6.34
C ARG A 366 15.15 20.05 -5.78
N LYS A 367 13.98 20.55 -6.11
CA LYS A 367 13.47 21.85 -5.62
C LYS A 367 11.99 21.75 -5.28
N SER A 368 11.58 22.35 -4.17
CA SER A 368 10.16 22.45 -3.80
C SER A 368 9.87 23.71 -2.99
N PRO A 369 8.76 24.43 -3.26
CA PRO A 369 8.25 25.47 -2.36
C PRO A 369 7.74 24.93 -1.01
N TYR A 370 7.52 23.62 -0.89
CA TYR A 370 7.10 22.93 0.33
C TYR A 370 8.22 22.08 0.93
N SER A 371 9.48 22.42 0.66
CA SER A 371 10.63 21.71 1.20
C SER A 371 10.59 21.70 2.73
N LEU A 372 10.63 20.51 3.32
CA LEU A 372 10.89 20.32 4.75
C LEU A 372 12.40 20.29 5.04
N TYR A 373 13.24 20.23 4.00
CA TYR A 373 14.68 20.37 4.12
C TYR A 373 15.03 21.85 4.34
N ARG A 374 15.82 22.10 5.37
CA ARG A 374 16.22 23.44 5.84
C ARG A 374 17.73 23.47 5.98
N GLN A 375 18.40 24.15 5.06
CA GLN A 375 19.87 24.23 5.03
C GLN A 375 20.43 24.82 6.32
N ASP A 376 19.77 25.84 6.89
CA ASP A 376 20.13 26.49 8.15
C ASP A 376 20.02 25.59 9.40
N ILE A 377 19.32 24.45 9.28
CA ILE A 377 19.21 23.42 10.34
C ILE A 377 20.14 22.23 10.05
N ALA A 378 20.33 21.89 8.77
CA ALA A 378 21.12 20.74 8.35
C ALA A 378 22.63 21.02 8.21
N SER A 379 23.02 22.30 8.14
CA SER A 379 24.40 22.70 7.90
C SER A 379 25.36 22.30 9.02
N PHE A 380 26.59 21.96 8.65
CA PHE A 380 27.69 21.72 9.58
C PHE A 380 28.40 23.03 10.02
N GLU A 381 28.00 24.17 9.47
CA GLU A 381 28.49 25.49 9.88
C GLU A 381 27.73 26.02 11.10
N SER A 382 28.26 27.04 11.79
CA SER A 382 27.70 27.57 13.03
C SER A 382 26.27 28.13 12.84
N GLY A 383 25.26 27.29 13.08
CA GLY A 383 23.85 27.66 13.03
C GLY A 383 23.30 27.97 14.43
N ASP A 384 22.63 29.11 14.58
CA ASP A 384 22.01 29.54 15.85
C ASP A 384 20.66 28.85 16.14
N ILE A 385 20.15 28.01 15.22
CA ILE A 385 18.75 27.53 15.24
C ILE A 385 18.61 26.14 15.90
N TYR A 386 19.61 25.25 15.78
CA TYR A 386 19.57 23.91 16.37
C TYR A 386 20.51 23.79 17.56
N ASP A 387 19.96 23.60 18.77
CA ASP A 387 20.75 23.33 19.97
C ASP A 387 21.13 21.85 20.05
N GLN A 388 22.41 21.55 19.83
CA GLN A 388 22.98 20.20 19.95
C GLN A 388 22.81 19.60 21.36
N ALA A 389 22.61 20.43 22.39
CA ALA A 389 22.37 19.96 23.76
C ALA A 389 21.00 19.26 23.89
N ASP A 390 19.99 19.64 23.10
CA ASP A 390 18.65 19.04 23.16
C ASP A 390 18.63 17.59 22.71
N ALA A 391 19.54 17.20 21.81
CA ALA A 391 19.74 15.81 21.44
C ALA A 391 20.05 14.93 22.68
N ALA A 392 20.68 15.49 23.72
CA ALA A 392 20.94 14.79 24.98
C ALA A 392 19.64 14.45 25.73
N GLY A 393 18.67 15.37 25.77
CA GLY A 393 17.36 15.16 26.37
C GLY A 393 16.54 14.14 25.59
N PHE A 394 16.49 14.30 24.26
CA PHE A 394 15.79 13.39 23.35
C PHE A 394 16.31 11.94 23.49
N ILE A 395 17.63 11.76 23.44
CA ILE A 395 18.25 10.42 23.59
C ILE A 395 17.98 9.86 24.99
N ARG A 396 18.06 10.67 26.05
CA ARG A 396 17.76 10.22 27.43
C ARG A 396 16.33 9.71 27.56
N LEU A 397 15.35 10.45 27.04
CA LEU A 397 13.93 10.06 27.09
C LEU A 397 13.66 8.80 26.27
N ARG A 398 14.18 8.73 25.03
CA ARG A 398 14.08 7.52 24.18
C ARG A 398 14.78 6.30 24.78
N ARG A 399 15.87 6.50 25.55
CA ARG A 399 16.65 5.44 26.19
C ARG A 399 15.88 4.71 27.30
N HIS A 400 14.77 5.19 27.83
CA HIS A 400 14.10 4.47 28.93
C HIS A 400 13.35 3.18 28.53
N HIS A 401 13.04 2.96 27.25
CA HIS A 401 12.26 1.79 26.81
C HIS A 401 13.06 0.48 26.59
N GLY A 402 14.28 0.53 26.05
CA GLY A 402 15.05 -0.67 25.65
C GLY A 402 16.04 -1.27 26.69
N PRO A 403 16.85 -0.46 27.40
CA PRO A 403 17.90 -0.95 28.30
C PRO A 403 17.40 -1.69 29.53
N ILE A 404 16.19 -1.43 30.04
CA ILE A 404 15.66 -2.12 31.22
C ILE A 404 15.49 -3.61 30.91
N GLU A 405 14.91 -3.95 29.76
CA GLU A 405 14.68 -5.35 29.37
C GLU A 405 16.00 -6.06 29.01
N VAL A 406 16.88 -5.40 28.25
CA VAL A 406 18.21 -5.94 27.92
C VAL A 406 19.02 -6.21 29.19
N HIS A 407 18.98 -5.29 30.16
CA HIS A 407 19.62 -5.47 31.46
C HIS A 407 19.03 -6.65 32.23
N VAL A 408 17.70 -6.81 32.26
CA VAL A 408 17.02 -7.94 32.90
C VAL A 408 17.36 -9.28 32.23
N ARG A 409 17.45 -9.35 30.90
CA ARG A 409 17.81 -10.59 30.17
C ARG A 409 19.27 -10.99 30.40
N LEU A 410 20.19 -10.02 30.41
CA LEU A 410 21.60 -10.27 30.70
C LEU A 410 21.81 -10.74 32.14
N LEU A 411 21.10 -10.17 33.11
CA LEU A 411 21.07 -10.65 34.50
C LEU A 411 20.59 -12.11 34.61
N ARG A 412 19.61 -12.52 33.79
CA ARG A 412 19.13 -13.92 33.75
C ARG A 412 20.13 -14.88 33.11
N ARG A 413 20.88 -14.46 32.08
CA ARG A 413 21.97 -15.26 31.47
C ARG A 413 23.16 -15.50 32.41
N GLN A 414 23.33 -14.69 33.46
CA GLN A 414 24.39 -14.91 34.47
C GLN A 414 24.21 -16.19 35.33
N SER A 415 23.02 -16.79 35.31
CA SER A 415 22.73 -18.02 36.07
C SER A 415 23.54 -19.25 35.60
N HIS A 416 24.20 -19.18 34.44
CA HIS A 416 25.00 -20.26 33.85
C HIS A 416 26.52 -20.13 34.01
N PHE A 417 27.03 -19.16 34.79
CA PHE A 417 28.47 -19.03 35.02
C PHE A 417 29.05 -20.08 35.99
N SER A 418 30.30 -20.48 35.75
CA SER A 418 31.04 -21.44 36.57
C SER A 418 31.39 -20.89 37.96
N SER A 419 31.64 -21.77 38.94
CA SER A 419 31.94 -21.41 40.34
C SER A 419 33.19 -20.53 40.50
N SER A 420 34.16 -20.65 39.60
CA SER A 420 35.38 -19.81 39.54
C SER A 420 35.07 -18.39 39.08
N GLN A 421 34.16 -18.21 38.12
CA GLN A 421 33.67 -16.90 37.69
C GLN A 421 32.82 -16.24 38.78
N LYS A 422 32.04 -17.03 39.54
CA LYS A 422 31.26 -16.54 40.69
C LYS A 422 32.14 -16.02 41.84
N ARG A 423 33.32 -16.60 42.09
CA ARG A 423 34.25 -16.16 43.16
C ARG A 423 34.88 -14.79 42.89
N ILE A 424 35.22 -14.48 41.63
CA ILE A 424 35.75 -13.16 41.24
C ILE A 424 34.69 -12.07 41.44
N ILE A 425 33.42 -12.39 41.17
CA ILE A 425 32.29 -11.47 41.33
C ILE A 425 31.92 -11.28 42.82
N TYR A 426 32.07 -12.30 43.67
CA TYR A 426 31.72 -12.23 45.09
C TYR A 426 32.65 -11.30 45.90
N ILE A 427 33.93 -11.24 45.53
CA ILE A 427 34.92 -10.35 46.19
C ILE A 427 34.62 -8.87 45.90
N SER A 428 34.00 -8.56 44.75
CA SER A 428 33.54 -7.21 44.39
C SER A 428 32.30 -6.76 45.18
N TRP A 429 31.45 -7.71 45.59
CA TRP A 429 30.18 -7.40 46.26
C TRP A 429 30.31 -6.93 47.72
N GLN A 430 31.33 -7.37 48.47
CA GLN A 430 31.55 -6.87 49.83
C GLN A 430 31.99 -5.40 49.87
N SER A 431 32.65 -4.91 48.81
CA SER A 431 32.98 -3.48 48.66
C SER A 431 31.78 -2.60 48.28
N LEU A 432 30.67 -3.21 47.82
CA LEU A 432 29.49 -2.52 47.31
C LEU A 432 28.45 -2.22 48.40
N LEU A 433 28.50 -2.90 49.55
CA LEU A 433 27.53 -2.74 50.65
C LEU A 433 27.95 -1.71 51.73
N SER A 434 29.17 -1.17 51.68
CA SER A 434 29.69 -0.23 52.68
C SER A 434 29.52 1.26 52.32
N GLY A 435 28.89 1.59 51.18
CA GLY A 435 28.64 2.97 50.74
C GLY A 435 27.16 3.33 50.76
N GLU A 436 26.70 3.88 51.88
CA GLU A 436 25.49 4.70 52.10
C GLU A 436 24.21 4.38 51.29
N LEU A 437 23.35 3.54 51.87
CA LEU A 437 21.89 3.63 51.71
C LEU A 437 21.30 4.12 53.04
N GLY A 438 21.08 5.43 53.13
CA GLY A 438 20.29 6.04 54.20
C GLY A 438 18.81 5.73 54.00
N ALA A 439 18.36 4.54 54.40
CA ALA A 439 16.95 4.25 54.61
C ALA A 439 16.81 3.30 55.81
N ARG A 440 16.00 3.70 56.80
CA ARG A 440 15.79 2.90 58.01
C ARG A 440 15.03 1.62 57.67
N LYS A 441 15.46 0.53 58.29
CA LYS A 441 15.02 -0.87 58.13
C LYS A 441 13.53 -1.14 58.48
N SER A 442 12.72 -0.11 58.75
CA SER A 442 11.34 -0.22 59.24
C SER A 442 10.25 -0.03 58.18
N GLU A 443 10.57 0.22 56.92
CA GLU A 443 9.57 0.43 55.84
C GLU A 443 9.39 -0.76 54.87
N LEU A 444 10.08 -1.87 55.11
CA LEU A 444 10.07 -3.05 54.22
C LEU A 444 9.52 -4.33 54.86
N GLN A 445 8.63 -4.22 55.86
CA GLN A 445 7.93 -5.39 56.40
C GLN A 445 6.41 -5.20 56.45
N GLY A 446 5.70 -5.96 55.62
CA GLY A 446 4.27 -6.20 55.70
C GLY A 446 3.92 -7.44 54.87
N THR A 447 3.71 -8.56 55.56
CA THR A 447 3.70 -9.94 55.06
C THR A 447 2.36 -10.44 54.53
N ALA A 448 2.48 -11.29 53.50
CA ALA A 448 1.83 -12.59 53.27
C ALA A 448 0.33 -12.71 52.95
N PHE A 449 0.10 -13.54 51.93
CA PHE A 449 -1.16 -14.16 51.51
C PHE A 449 -1.74 -15.09 52.59
N ALA A 450 -3.08 -15.15 52.67
CA ALA A 450 -3.81 -16.29 53.22
C ALA A 450 -5.06 -16.60 52.36
N VAL A 451 -5.32 -17.88 52.21
CA VAL A 451 -6.29 -18.53 51.31
C VAL A 451 -7.56 -18.93 52.08
N THR A 452 -8.71 -18.73 51.43
CA THR A 452 -10.11 -19.26 51.60
C THR A 452 -10.60 -19.86 52.94
N SER A 453 -11.80 -19.44 53.40
CA SER A 453 -13.04 -20.28 53.38
C SER A 453 -14.20 -19.62 54.18
N GLY A 454 -15.44 -19.83 53.70
CA GLY A 454 -16.64 -19.98 54.55
C GLY A 454 -17.30 -18.75 55.18
N ASN A 455 -18.49 -18.39 54.65
CA ASN A 455 -19.59 -17.65 55.30
C ASN A 455 -19.31 -16.31 55.98
N GLY A 456 -19.81 -15.23 55.37
CA GLY A 456 -20.37 -14.09 56.13
C GLY A 456 -19.83 -12.72 55.75
N SER A 457 -20.65 -11.98 55.00
CA SER A 457 -20.58 -10.53 54.69
C SER A 457 -19.59 -10.07 53.61
N VAL A 458 -20.15 -9.79 52.43
CA VAL A 458 -19.57 -8.92 51.42
C VAL A 458 -19.85 -7.47 51.81
N ARG A 459 -18.81 -6.68 52.07
CA ARG A 459 -18.91 -5.21 52.00
C ARG A 459 -18.13 -4.75 50.77
N ALA A 460 -18.86 -4.17 49.82
CA ALA A 460 -18.31 -3.47 48.68
C ALA A 460 -17.59 -2.20 49.14
N HIS A 461 -16.34 -2.01 48.72
CA HIS A 461 -15.72 -0.68 48.70
C HIS A 461 -15.43 -0.27 47.25
N ASN A 462 -16.18 0.77 46.85
CA ASN A 462 -16.00 1.52 45.63
C ASN A 462 -14.63 2.23 45.61
N LYS A 463 -13.97 2.15 44.45
CA LYS A 463 -13.00 3.11 43.89
C LYS A 463 -11.77 3.46 44.74
N GLN A 464 -10.60 2.98 44.30
CA GLN A 464 -9.44 3.87 44.11
C GLN A 464 -8.72 3.50 42.81
N ALA A 465 -8.77 4.44 41.88
CA ALA A 465 -7.98 4.47 40.66
C ALA A 465 -6.49 4.42 41.01
N ILE A 466 -5.70 3.81 40.11
CA ILE A 466 -4.27 4.08 40.01
C ILE A 466 -4.13 5.57 39.70
N ARG A 467 -3.93 6.39 40.73
CA ARG A 467 -3.42 7.74 40.55
C ARG A 467 -1.98 7.57 40.11
N ALA A 468 -1.72 7.77 38.82
CA ALA A 468 -0.40 8.14 38.36
C ALA A 468 0.03 9.33 39.23
N ALA A 469 1.06 9.12 40.05
CA ALA A 469 1.67 10.21 40.80
C ALA A 469 2.38 11.11 39.79
N LEU A 470 1.63 12.08 39.25
CA LEU A 470 2.20 13.30 38.73
C LEU A 470 2.97 13.95 39.89
N PRO A 471 4.24 14.33 39.73
CA PRO A 471 4.91 15.13 40.73
C PRO A 471 4.20 16.48 40.80
N THR A 472 3.54 16.75 41.92
CA THR A 472 3.07 18.10 42.25
C THR A 472 4.30 18.99 42.46
N TYR A 473 4.50 19.94 41.56
CA TYR A 473 5.42 21.06 41.77
C TYR A 473 4.85 21.93 42.89
N ASN A 474 5.38 21.77 44.10
CA ASN A 474 5.32 22.84 45.08
C ASN A 474 6.55 23.73 44.85
N GLU A 475 6.27 24.98 44.50
CA GLU A 475 7.22 26.08 44.56
C GLU A 475 7.97 26.03 45.89
N THR A 476 9.26 25.70 45.84
CA THR A 476 10.16 25.88 46.97
C THR A 476 11.00 27.09 46.64
N GLU A 477 10.80 28.14 47.42
CA GLU A 477 11.55 29.39 47.35
C GLU A 477 13.05 29.15 47.30
N ALA A 478 13.71 29.99 46.50
CA ALA A 478 15.14 30.06 46.34
C ALA A 478 15.85 30.25 47.69
N SER A 479 16.48 29.19 48.19
CA SER A 479 17.61 29.30 49.10
C SER A 479 18.82 28.67 48.41
N GLY A 480 19.91 29.44 48.34
CA GLY A 480 21.03 29.23 47.44
C GLY A 480 21.63 27.83 47.54
N SER A 481 21.48 27.04 46.47
CA SER A 481 22.29 25.85 46.25
C SER A 481 23.45 26.22 45.33
N THR A 482 24.65 26.02 45.84
CA THR A 482 25.88 25.92 45.07
C THR A 482 25.66 24.97 43.89
N LYS A 483 25.95 25.44 42.67
CA LYS A 483 26.03 24.61 41.45
C LYS A 483 27.01 23.46 41.68
N GLU A 484 26.53 22.28 42.09
CA GLU A 484 27.30 21.05 41.91
C GLU A 484 27.37 20.76 40.41
N ARG A 485 28.47 21.17 39.78
CA ARG A 485 28.85 20.75 38.43
C ARG A 485 29.01 19.22 38.44
N GLY A 486 28.17 18.51 37.66
CA GLY A 486 28.24 17.06 37.49
C GLY A 486 29.61 16.58 36.98
N LEU A 487 30.00 15.36 37.40
CA LEU A 487 31.14 14.50 36.98
C LEU A 487 32.56 15.09 36.79
N ARG A 488 32.73 16.40 36.63
CA ARG A 488 34.01 17.10 36.44
C ARG A 488 34.91 16.85 37.65
N GLY A 489 36.10 16.33 37.40
CA GLY A 489 37.08 15.95 38.42
C GLY A 489 36.85 14.61 39.14
N LYS A 490 35.87 13.78 38.73
CA LYS A 490 35.52 12.50 39.39
C LYS A 490 35.89 11.25 38.57
N LEU A 491 36.56 11.37 37.43
CA LEU A 491 36.90 10.24 36.54
C LEU A 491 38.41 9.96 36.56
N ASN A 492 38.80 8.72 36.86
CA ASN A 492 40.23 8.35 36.87
C ASN A 492 40.75 7.97 35.47
N LYS A 493 39.92 7.36 34.64
CA LYS A 493 40.28 6.88 33.29
C LYS A 493 39.06 6.90 32.36
N VAL A 494 39.25 7.29 31.11
CA VAL A 494 38.21 7.36 30.07
C VAL A 494 38.69 6.60 28.83
N VAL A 495 37.81 5.78 28.25
CA VAL A 495 38.03 5.17 26.94
C VAL A 495 37.28 5.98 25.88
N LEU A 496 38.03 6.59 24.97
CA LEU A 496 37.52 7.41 23.89
C LEU A 496 37.46 6.60 22.59
N ALA A 497 36.29 6.54 21.96
CA ALA A 497 36.20 6.10 20.57
C ALA A 497 36.92 7.13 19.69
N TYR A 498 38.04 6.72 19.09
CA TYR A 498 39.00 7.59 18.45
C TYR A 498 39.13 7.24 16.97
N SER A 499 38.83 8.21 16.12
CA SER A 499 38.97 8.09 14.66
C SER A 499 40.25 8.73 14.12
N GLY A 500 40.95 9.53 14.95
CA GLY A 500 42.04 10.36 14.46
C GLY A 500 41.59 11.62 13.73
N GLY A 501 40.28 11.90 13.64
CA GLY A 501 39.78 13.19 13.16
C GLY A 501 40.22 14.38 14.02
N LEU A 502 39.95 15.61 13.56
CA LEU A 502 40.20 16.83 14.33
C LEU A 502 39.49 16.76 15.69
N ASP A 503 38.19 16.49 15.69
CA ASP A 503 37.35 16.54 16.89
C ASP A 503 37.79 15.50 17.92
N THR A 504 37.97 14.24 17.51
CA THR A 504 38.39 13.17 18.43
C THR A 504 39.80 13.39 18.97
N SER A 505 40.66 14.11 18.25
CA SER A 505 41.98 14.51 18.74
C SER A 505 41.92 15.68 19.72
N VAL A 506 41.01 16.64 19.51
CA VAL A 506 40.73 17.77 20.41
C VAL A 506 40.07 17.31 21.72
N ILE A 507 39.24 16.27 21.67
CA ILE A 507 38.59 15.69 22.85
C ILE A 507 39.61 15.15 23.86
N VAL A 508 40.75 14.63 23.42
CA VAL A 508 41.77 14.03 24.30
C VAL A 508 42.30 15.05 25.33
N PRO A 509 42.90 16.20 24.94
CA PRO A 509 43.34 17.20 25.90
C PRO A 509 42.17 17.84 26.66
N TRP A 510 40.99 17.99 26.04
CA TRP A 510 39.81 18.53 26.71
C TRP A 510 39.34 17.66 27.87
N LEU A 511 39.29 16.34 27.69
CA LEU A 511 38.95 15.39 28.76
C LEU A 511 39.96 15.45 29.90
N ARG A 512 41.25 15.60 29.58
CA ARG A 512 42.30 15.74 30.60
C ARG A 512 42.16 17.04 31.38
N GLU A 513 41.91 18.16 30.71
CA GLU A 513 41.73 19.47 31.32
C GLU A 513 40.48 19.56 32.19
N ASN A 514 39.35 19.03 31.72
CA ASN A 514 38.05 19.20 32.37
C ASN A 514 37.74 18.11 33.42
N TYR A 515 38.30 16.91 33.25
CA TYR A 515 38.01 15.77 34.13
C TYR A 515 39.22 15.25 34.92
N GLY A 516 40.45 15.67 34.59
CA GLY A 516 41.66 15.19 35.26
C GLY A 516 41.93 13.70 35.04
N CYS A 517 41.38 13.13 33.97
CA CYS A 517 41.37 11.69 33.73
C CYS A 517 42.50 11.24 32.79
N ASP A 518 42.90 9.97 32.89
CA ASP A 518 43.74 9.32 31.89
C ASP A 518 42.88 8.93 30.67
N VAL A 519 43.35 9.20 29.45
CA VAL A 519 42.58 8.96 28.22
C VAL A 519 43.20 7.82 27.41
N VAL A 520 42.42 6.76 27.23
CA VAL A 520 42.72 5.62 26.38
C VAL A 520 41.94 5.76 25.08
N CYS A 521 42.63 5.86 23.95
CA CYS A 521 41.99 5.89 22.64
C CYS A 521 41.70 4.45 22.18
N PHE A 522 40.52 4.24 21.61
CA PHE A 522 40.10 2.97 21.00
C PHE A 522 39.62 3.20 19.57
N THR A 523 40.17 2.43 18.63
CA THR A 523 39.76 2.43 17.23
C THR A 523 39.36 1.01 16.83
N ALA A 524 38.17 0.88 16.27
CA ALA A 524 37.72 -0.35 15.61
C ALA A 524 38.06 -0.24 14.12
N ASP A 525 38.82 -1.19 13.58
CA ASP A 525 38.98 -1.35 12.13
C ASP A 525 37.80 -2.16 11.60
N VAL A 526 36.85 -1.45 10.98
CA VAL A 526 35.69 -2.00 10.27
C VAL A 526 35.83 -1.84 8.76
N GLY A 527 37.07 -1.61 8.27
CA GLY A 527 37.39 -1.45 6.85
C GLY A 527 37.39 -0.02 6.34
N GLN A 528 37.62 0.98 7.21
CA GLN A 528 37.78 2.39 6.81
C GLN A 528 39.04 2.66 5.96
N GLY A 529 39.96 1.71 5.87
CA GLY A 529 41.13 1.73 4.99
C GLY A 529 42.46 2.02 5.70
N ILE A 530 43.54 1.47 5.15
CA ILE A 530 44.89 1.50 5.75
C ILE A 530 45.41 2.93 5.93
N LYS A 531 45.08 3.85 5.02
CA LYS A 531 45.49 5.26 5.08
C LYS A 531 44.93 5.98 6.31
N GLU A 532 43.77 5.58 6.82
CA GLU A 532 43.18 6.18 8.03
C GLU A 532 43.81 5.66 9.32
N LEU A 533 44.38 4.45 9.28
CA LEU A 533 45.04 3.83 10.43
C LEU A 533 46.53 4.21 10.53
N ASP A 534 47.14 4.62 9.42
CA ASP A 534 48.56 5.01 9.39
C ASP A 534 48.82 6.27 10.25
N GLY A 535 49.87 6.22 11.07
CA GLY A 535 50.23 7.29 12.00
C GLY A 535 49.24 7.57 13.14
N LEU A 536 48.14 6.81 13.25
CA LEU A 536 47.05 7.06 14.19
C LEU A 536 47.51 6.98 15.66
N GLU A 537 48.38 6.02 16.00
CA GLU A 537 48.94 5.89 17.35
C GLU A 537 49.82 7.09 17.73
N LYS A 538 50.65 7.56 16.79
CA LYS A 538 51.50 8.73 17.00
C LYS A 538 50.63 9.96 17.25
N LYS A 539 49.53 10.10 16.50
CA LYS A 539 48.58 11.20 16.66
C LYS A 539 47.83 11.16 17.99
N ALA A 540 47.34 9.98 18.40
CA ALA A 540 46.68 9.79 19.69
C ALA A 540 47.61 10.17 20.86
N LYS A 541 48.86 9.67 20.85
CA LYS A 541 49.88 10.00 21.86
C LYS A 541 50.21 11.49 21.88
N ALA A 542 50.40 12.10 20.71
CA ALA A 542 50.66 13.54 20.60
C ALA A 542 49.48 14.40 21.05
N SER A 543 48.25 13.89 20.94
CA SER A 543 47.05 14.55 21.47
C SER A 543 46.92 14.39 23.00
N GLY A 544 47.77 13.55 23.61
CA GLY A 544 47.85 13.37 25.06
C GLY A 544 47.19 12.11 25.59
N ALA A 545 46.87 11.13 24.74
CA ALA A 545 46.36 9.82 25.17
C ALA A 545 47.50 8.97 25.75
N SER A 546 47.20 8.15 26.76
CA SER A 546 48.19 7.22 27.33
C SER A 546 48.45 6.00 26.46
N GLN A 547 47.44 5.56 25.71
CA GLN A 547 47.54 4.43 24.79
C GLN A 547 46.49 4.53 23.67
N LEU A 548 46.76 3.87 22.53
CA LEU A 548 45.79 3.58 21.49
C LEU A 548 45.62 2.06 21.39
N VAL A 549 44.38 1.59 21.38
CA VAL A 549 44.03 0.20 21.10
C VAL A 549 43.31 0.15 19.76
N VAL A 550 43.87 -0.58 18.79
CA VAL A 550 43.23 -0.85 17.50
C VAL A 550 42.78 -2.30 17.48
N HIS A 551 41.53 -2.54 17.12
CA HIS A 551 40.97 -3.89 17.03
C HIS A 551 40.39 -4.15 15.63
N ASP A 552 40.87 -5.19 14.95
CA ASP A 552 40.33 -5.61 13.65
C ASP A 552 39.00 -6.31 13.84
N LEU A 553 37.96 -5.74 13.26
CA LEU A 553 36.56 -6.18 13.36
C LEU A 553 35.93 -6.38 11.99
N LYS A 554 36.71 -6.41 10.90
CA LYS A 554 36.16 -6.52 9.54
C LYS A 554 35.32 -7.77 9.37
N GLU A 555 35.86 -8.94 9.75
CA GLU A 555 35.13 -10.21 9.60
C GLU A 555 33.86 -10.26 10.45
N GLU A 556 33.95 -9.84 11.72
CA GLU A 556 32.79 -9.76 12.61
C GLU A 556 31.74 -8.78 12.06
N PHE A 557 32.16 -7.61 11.57
CA PHE A 557 31.27 -6.60 11.02
C PHE A 557 30.50 -7.14 9.81
N VAL A 558 31.18 -7.81 8.87
CA VAL A 558 30.47 -8.38 7.71
C VAL A 558 29.56 -9.52 8.13
N LYS A 559 30.08 -10.48 8.88
CA LYS A 559 29.36 -11.72 9.21
C LYS A 559 28.17 -11.49 10.14
N ASP A 560 28.36 -10.70 11.19
CA ASP A 560 27.40 -10.62 12.30
C ASP A 560 26.52 -9.36 12.24
N TYR A 561 26.79 -8.43 11.31
CA TYR A 561 26.01 -7.19 11.18
C TYR A 561 25.52 -6.92 9.75
N ILE A 562 26.41 -6.96 8.76
CA ILE A 562 26.03 -6.72 7.35
C ILE A 562 25.14 -7.84 6.83
N PHE A 563 25.57 -9.09 6.97
CA PHE A 563 24.86 -10.24 6.43
C PHE A 563 23.46 -10.45 7.02
N PRO A 564 23.21 -10.25 8.32
CA PRO A 564 21.84 -10.21 8.84
C PRO A 564 20.97 -9.12 8.19
N CYS A 565 21.49 -7.91 8.00
CA CYS A 565 20.77 -6.83 7.31
C CYS A 565 20.50 -7.15 5.83
N LEU A 566 21.47 -7.75 5.14
CA LEU A 566 21.33 -8.24 3.77
C LEU A 566 20.23 -9.30 3.67
N ARG A 567 20.28 -10.33 4.53
CA ARG A 567 19.28 -11.41 4.61
C ARG A 567 17.88 -10.87 4.90
N ALA A 568 17.77 -9.89 5.80
CA ALA A 568 16.52 -9.21 6.09
C ALA A 568 15.99 -8.39 4.89
N GLY A 569 16.85 -8.04 3.92
CA GLY A 569 16.51 -7.12 2.84
C GLY A 569 16.30 -5.69 3.36
N ALA A 570 17.09 -5.29 4.36
CA ALA A 570 16.93 -4.04 5.10
C ALA A 570 17.48 -2.84 4.31
N ILE A 571 16.57 -1.98 3.85
CA ILE A 571 16.89 -0.76 3.09
C ILE A 571 16.08 0.39 3.69
N TYR A 572 16.77 1.40 4.23
CA TYR A 572 16.12 2.58 4.78
C TYR A 572 15.64 3.52 3.68
N GLU A 573 14.37 3.94 3.77
CA GLU A 573 13.70 4.80 2.79
C GLU A 573 13.84 4.35 1.33
N ARG A 574 14.03 3.03 1.11
CA ARG A 574 14.22 2.36 -0.18
C ARG A 574 15.54 2.67 -0.91
N LYS A 575 16.46 3.41 -0.30
CA LYS A 575 17.76 3.78 -0.90
C LYS A 575 18.97 3.43 -0.06
N TYR A 576 18.93 3.71 1.24
CA TYR A 576 20.12 3.64 2.08
C TYR A 576 20.32 2.25 2.68
N LEU A 577 21.49 1.65 2.42
CA LEU A 577 21.87 0.32 2.90
C LEU A 577 22.48 0.34 4.32
N LEU A 578 22.12 1.32 5.15
CA LEU A 578 22.37 1.35 6.60
C LEU A 578 23.85 1.32 7.04
N GLY A 579 24.78 1.64 6.15
CA GLY A 579 26.19 1.36 6.34
C GLY A 579 26.82 1.98 7.60
N THR A 580 26.51 3.24 7.91
CA THR A 580 26.96 3.89 9.14
C THR A 580 26.23 3.33 10.36
N SER A 581 24.91 3.08 10.23
CA SER A 581 24.06 2.58 11.31
C SER A 581 24.49 1.20 11.82
N MET A 582 24.95 0.32 10.91
CA MET A 582 25.44 -1.03 11.25
C MET A 582 26.81 -1.02 11.95
N ALA A 583 27.70 -0.07 11.63
CA ALA A 583 29.03 -0.02 12.22
C ALA A 583 28.99 0.38 13.71
N ARG A 584 28.06 1.27 14.09
CA ARG A 584 27.96 1.79 15.47
C ARG A 584 27.77 0.72 16.56
N PRO A 585 26.86 -0.27 16.43
CA PRO A 585 26.72 -1.32 17.45
C PRO A 585 27.96 -2.20 17.59
N VAL A 586 28.72 -2.46 16.51
CA VAL A 586 29.99 -3.21 16.57
C VAL A 586 31.03 -2.46 17.38
N ILE A 587 31.24 -1.18 17.03
CA ILE A 587 32.18 -0.29 17.72
C ILE A 587 31.78 -0.14 19.20
N ALA A 588 30.48 0.02 19.47
CA ALA A 588 29.96 0.15 20.81
C ALA A 588 30.19 -1.12 21.63
N LYS A 589 29.90 -2.32 21.09
CA LYS A 589 30.11 -3.61 21.76
C LYS A 589 31.55 -3.75 22.26
N VAL A 590 32.54 -3.52 21.39
CA VAL A 590 33.95 -3.68 21.78
C VAL A 590 34.42 -2.56 22.71
N ARG A 591 33.99 -1.31 22.48
CA ARG A 591 34.23 -0.22 23.44
C ARG A 591 33.69 -0.57 24.83
N PHE A 592 32.54 -1.24 24.89
CA PHE A 592 31.90 -1.71 26.11
C PHE A 592 32.62 -2.90 26.74
N GLU A 593 33.13 -3.86 25.96
CA GLU A 593 33.98 -4.95 26.46
C GLU A 593 35.29 -4.42 27.08
N LEU A 594 35.93 -3.44 26.42
CA LEU A 594 37.15 -2.78 26.89
C LEU A 594 36.93 -1.91 28.15
N THR A 595 35.70 -1.49 28.43
CA THR A 595 35.31 -0.72 29.62
C THR A 595 34.60 -1.57 30.69
N PHE A 596 34.54 -2.90 30.54
CA PHE A 596 33.79 -3.83 31.41
C PHE A 596 32.30 -3.44 31.58
N PHE A 597 31.67 -2.95 30.52
CA PHE A 597 30.35 -2.29 30.58
C PHE A 597 29.16 -3.23 30.45
N ALA A 598 29.30 -4.44 29.92
CA ALA A 598 28.14 -5.33 29.71
C ALA A 598 27.30 -5.57 30.99
N LEU A 599 27.83 -5.25 32.18
CA LEU A 599 27.22 -5.53 33.48
C LEU A 599 27.09 -4.35 34.46
N ASN A 600 27.38 -3.08 34.10
CA ASN A 600 27.33 -1.96 35.07
C ASN A 600 26.60 -0.68 34.59
N PRO A 601 25.32 -0.46 34.98
CA PRO A 601 24.57 0.76 34.65
C PRO A 601 25.10 2.05 35.32
N LYS A 602 26.12 1.96 36.18
CA LYS A 602 26.74 3.11 36.87
C LYS A 602 27.91 3.76 36.12
N LEU A 603 28.30 3.23 34.95
CA LEU A 603 29.38 3.82 34.15
C LEU A 603 28.91 5.10 33.45
N ASN A 604 29.69 6.17 33.60
CA ASN A 604 29.39 7.50 33.10
C ASN A 604 29.72 7.61 31.61
N VAL A 605 28.80 8.19 30.83
CA VAL A 605 29.03 8.51 29.41
C VAL A 605 29.32 10.00 29.30
N VAL A 606 30.51 10.35 28.83
CA VAL A 606 30.90 11.74 28.52
C VAL A 606 30.68 11.99 27.03
N ALA A 607 30.03 13.10 26.68
CA ALA A 607 29.77 13.48 25.31
C ALA A 607 30.20 14.94 25.11
N PRO A 608 31.49 15.20 24.79
CA PRO A 608 32.08 16.54 24.78
C PRO A 608 31.29 17.57 23.96
N TRP A 609 30.82 17.18 22.76
CA TRP A 609 29.97 18.01 21.90
C TRP A 609 28.69 18.57 22.56
N ARG A 610 28.27 18.01 23.69
CA ARG A 610 27.09 18.44 24.45
C ARG A 610 27.43 19.29 25.67
N GLU A 611 28.71 19.46 25.97
CA GLU A 611 29.21 20.03 27.24
C GLU A 611 30.30 21.08 27.06
N TRP A 612 30.99 21.08 25.91
CA TRP A 612 32.08 22.00 25.61
C TRP A 612 31.57 23.30 24.98
N ASP A 613 32.43 24.32 24.95
CA ASP A 613 32.12 25.62 24.35
C ASP A 613 32.59 25.74 22.89
N ILE A 614 33.06 24.64 22.28
CA ILE A 614 33.53 24.57 20.89
C ILE A 614 32.31 24.43 19.97
N ARG A 615 32.00 25.46 19.18
CA ARG A 615 30.77 25.56 18.38
C ARG A 615 30.96 25.18 16.92
N GLY A 616 32.20 25.12 16.44
CA GLY A 616 32.50 24.83 15.04
C GLY A 616 33.91 24.30 14.81
N ARG A 617 34.21 24.04 13.54
CA ARG A 617 35.51 23.51 13.11
C ARG A 617 36.65 24.48 13.39
N GLU A 618 36.40 25.77 13.23
CA GLU A 618 37.34 26.86 13.50
C GLU A 618 37.76 26.87 14.97
N ASP A 619 36.79 26.81 15.88
CA ASP A 619 37.03 26.72 17.33
C ASP A 619 37.85 25.47 17.68
N ALA A 620 37.55 24.34 17.04
CA ALA A 620 38.28 23.09 17.24
C ALA A 620 39.73 23.20 16.74
N ILE A 621 39.97 23.87 15.61
CA ILE A 621 41.33 24.14 15.09
C ILE A 621 42.09 25.07 16.04
N GLU A 622 41.44 26.12 16.55
CA GLU A 622 42.06 27.05 17.50
C GLU A 622 42.43 26.35 18.81
N TYR A 623 41.51 25.55 19.35
CA TYR A 623 41.76 24.73 20.53
C TYR A 623 42.90 23.73 20.28
N ALA A 624 42.90 23.04 19.13
CA ALA A 624 43.97 22.12 18.76
C ALA A 624 45.35 22.80 18.72
N LYS A 625 45.44 24.02 18.13
CA LYS A 625 46.67 24.82 18.11
C LYS A 625 47.14 25.19 19.52
N LYS A 626 46.22 25.65 20.38
CA LYS A 626 46.51 26.00 21.77
C LYS A 626 47.10 24.82 22.56
N HIS A 627 46.63 23.61 22.28
CA HIS A 627 47.04 22.39 22.98
C HIS A 627 48.08 21.54 22.23
N ASN A 628 48.72 22.10 21.19
CA ASN A 628 49.74 21.41 20.37
C ASN A 628 49.27 20.06 19.79
N VAL A 629 47.97 19.91 19.53
CA VAL A 629 47.41 18.71 18.90
C VAL A 629 47.82 18.73 17.42
N PRO A 630 48.39 17.63 16.88
CA PRO A 630 48.74 17.56 15.47
C PRO A 630 47.48 17.57 14.60
N VAL A 631 47.16 18.71 14.00
CA VAL A 631 46.05 18.84 13.05
C VAL A 631 46.56 18.57 11.65
N PRO A 632 45.93 17.68 10.87
CA PRO A 632 46.21 17.55 9.45
C PRO A 632 45.61 18.77 8.75
N VAL A 633 46.36 19.88 8.71
CA VAL A 633 45.91 21.10 8.04
C VAL A 633 46.22 20.99 6.56
N THR A 634 45.30 20.40 5.81
CA THR A 634 45.18 20.72 4.39
C THR A 634 43.75 21.18 4.15
N LYS A 635 43.60 22.40 3.60
CA LYS A 635 42.34 22.99 3.10
C LYS A 635 41.62 22.17 2.01
N LYS A 636 42.02 20.91 1.77
CA LYS A 636 41.77 20.17 0.52
C LYS A 636 40.58 19.21 0.57
N SER A 637 39.99 18.95 1.74
CA SER A 637 38.77 18.15 1.85
C SER A 637 37.71 18.89 2.65
N ILE A 638 36.71 19.38 1.93
CA ILE A 638 35.57 20.15 2.44
C ILE A 638 34.39 19.25 2.87
N TYR A 639 34.31 18.01 2.36
CA TYR A 639 33.26 17.05 2.73
C TYR A 639 33.57 16.33 4.06
N SER A 640 32.52 16.13 4.86
CA SER A 640 32.47 15.17 5.96
C SER A 640 32.25 13.77 5.39
N ARG A 641 33.03 12.78 5.85
CA ARG A 641 32.96 11.40 5.36
C ARG A 641 33.00 10.39 6.49
N ASP A 642 32.24 9.32 6.36
CA ASP A 642 32.26 8.16 7.25
C ASP A 642 32.34 6.88 6.41
N GLY A 643 33.48 6.20 6.48
CA GLY A 643 33.80 5.05 5.64
C GLY A 643 33.99 3.77 6.45
N ASN A 644 33.55 2.64 5.89
CA ASN A 644 33.85 1.30 6.36
C ASN A 644 33.82 0.31 5.19
N LEU A 645 33.99 -0.99 5.44
CA LEU A 645 34.06 -1.99 4.36
C LEU A 645 32.76 -2.09 3.54
N TRP A 646 31.62 -1.69 4.10
CA TRP A 646 30.34 -1.72 3.41
C TRP A 646 30.15 -0.53 2.47
N HIS A 647 30.48 0.67 2.93
CA HIS A 647 30.17 1.90 2.23
C HIS A 647 31.04 3.10 2.64
N LEU A 648 30.95 4.17 1.87
CA LEU A 648 31.44 5.51 2.21
C LEU A 648 30.30 6.53 2.08
N SER A 649 30.13 7.38 3.08
CA SER A 649 29.22 8.53 3.01
C SER A 649 29.94 9.86 2.76
N HIS A 650 29.21 10.82 2.19
CA HIS A 650 29.63 12.18 1.93
C HIS A 650 28.52 13.15 2.35
N GLU A 651 28.86 14.14 3.16
CA GLU A 651 27.97 15.20 3.63
C GLU A 651 28.70 16.54 3.71
N GLY A 652 27.95 17.65 3.69
CA GLY A 652 28.46 19.01 3.82
C GLY A 652 28.85 19.69 2.51
N ASP A 653 29.27 20.95 2.61
CA ASP A 653 29.67 21.82 1.48
C ASP A 653 28.55 21.93 0.43
N ILE A 654 28.84 21.82 -0.88
CA ILE A 654 27.83 22.01 -1.94
C ILE A 654 26.62 21.07 -1.82
N LEU A 655 26.76 19.93 -1.11
CA LEU A 655 25.67 18.97 -0.94
C LEU A 655 24.57 19.50 -0.03
N GLU A 656 24.86 20.49 0.80
CA GLU A 656 23.87 21.08 1.71
C GLU A 656 22.75 21.83 0.96
N ASP A 657 22.97 22.18 -0.30
CA ASP A 657 21.91 22.67 -1.20
C ASP A 657 21.45 21.50 -2.08
N PRO A 658 20.18 21.03 -1.96
CA PRO A 658 19.65 19.92 -2.76
C PRO A 658 19.52 20.25 -4.26
N GLU A 659 19.71 21.51 -4.67
CA GLU A 659 19.74 21.92 -6.07
C GLU A 659 21.10 21.64 -6.75
N ASN A 660 22.17 21.42 -5.97
CA ASN A 660 23.51 21.19 -6.52
C ASN A 660 23.77 19.71 -6.85
N GLU A 661 24.29 19.42 -8.05
CA GLU A 661 24.75 18.07 -8.44
C GLU A 661 26.04 17.68 -7.69
N PRO A 662 26.18 16.42 -7.22
CA PRO A 662 27.43 15.95 -6.64
C PRO A 662 28.61 16.04 -7.63
N LYS A 663 29.75 16.55 -7.17
CA LYS A 663 30.96 16.65 -8.02
C LYS A 663 31.63 15.29 -8.19
N LYS A 664 32.19 15.07 -9.38
CA LYS A 664 32.90 13.84 -9.75
C LYS A 664 34.08 13.50 -8.84
N ASP A 665 34.85 14.49 -8.40
CA ASP A 665 36.02 14.33 -7.53
C ASP A 665 35.68 14.07 -6.05
N MET A 666 34.38 14.09 -5.71
CA MET A 666 33.90 13.76 -4.37
C MET A 666 33.97 12.26 -4.08
N PHE A 667 33.62 11.44 -5.09
CA PHE A 667 33.54 9.99 -5.03
C PHE A 667 34.94 9.37 -4.95
N MET A 668 35.12 8.42 -4.04
CA MET A 668 36.42 7.85 -3.69
C MET A 668 36.48 6.33 -3.92
N LEU A 669 35.36 5.63 -3.77
CA LEU A 669 35.29 4.17 -3.92
C LEU A 669 34.97 3.75 -5.36
N THR A 670 34.26 4.60 -6.09
CA THR A 670 33.68 4.28 -7.39
C THR A 670 34.19 5.25 -8.46
N VAL A 671 34.56 4.71 -9.64
CA VAL A 671 34.80 5.57 -10.81
C VAL A 671 33.48 6.17 -11.29
N ASP A 672 33.57 7.29 -12.01
CA ASP A 672 32.37 7.85 -12.61
C ASP A 672 31.80 6.88 -13.66
N PRO A 673 30.48 6.64 -13.73
CA PRO A 673 29.88 5.78 -14.75
C PRO A 673 30.30 6.16 -16.18
N GLU A 674 30.55 7.44 -16.45
CA GLU A 674 31.03 7.90 -17.76
C GLU A 674 32.45 7.42 -18.06
N ASP A 675 33.32 7.32 -17.03
CA ASP A 675 34.70 6.84 -17.14
C ASP A 675 34.84 5.32 -16.96
N ALA A 676 33.79 4.65 -16.49
CA ALA A 676 33.79 3.20 -16.30
C ALA A 676 34.02 2.47 -17.64
N PRO A 677 34.57 1.24 -17.64
CA PRO A 677 34.83 0.47 -18.85
C PRO A 677 33.62 0.36 -19.78
N ASN A 678 33.87 0.37 -21.10
CA ASN A 678 32.85 0.11 -22.12
C ASN A 678 32.59 -1.39 -22.35
N GLU A 679 33.29 -2.27 -21.62
CA GLU A 679 33.06 -3.71 -21.65
C GLU A 679 32.33 -4.13 -20.38
N PRO A 680 31.20 -4.85 -20.46
CA PRO A 680 30.50 -5.36 -19.29
C PRO A 680 31.32 -6.45 -18.59
N GLU A 681 31.20 -6.53 -17.26
CA GLU A 681 31.83 -7.57 -16.44
C GLU A 681 30.78 -8.46 -15.80
N TYR A 682 30.92 -9.77 -15.94
CA TYR A 682 29.99 -10.75 -15.37
C TYR A 682 30.54 -11.30 -14.06
N VAL A 683 29.68 -11.33 -13.04
CA VAL A 683 30.02 -11.78 -11.69
C VAL A 683 28.96 -12.76 -11.20
N GLU A 684 29.37 -13.98 -10.89
CA GLU A 684 28.52 -14.97 -10.22
C GLU A 684 28.68 -14.86 -8.71
N ILE A 685 27.57 -14.75 -7.98
CA ILE A 685 27.52 -14.78 -6.51
C ILE A 685 26.92 -16.10 -6.07
N GLY A 686 27.66 -16.88 -5.30
CA GLY A 686 27.15 -18.09 -4.64
C GLY A 686 26.63 -17.79 -3.24
N ILE A 687 25.45 -18.28 -2.93
CA ILE A 687 24.72 -18.02 -1.69
C ILE A 687 24.29 -19.35 -1.07
N VAL A 688 24.46 -19.48 0.25
CA VAL A 688 24.02 -20.63 1.05
C VAL A 688 23.17 -20.13 2.21
N SER A 689 21.93 -20.61 2.28
CA SER A 689 20.94 -20.21 3.29
C SER A 689 20.84 -18.68 3.48
N GLY A 690 20.78 -17.95 2.37
CA GLY A 690 20.68 -16.49 2.32
C GLY A 690 21.99 -15.74 2.63
N ILE A 691 23.12 -16.44 2.76
CA ILE A 691 24.43 -15.85 3.04
C ILE A 691 25.36 -15.98 1.83
N PRO A 692 25.96 -14.89 1.33
CA PRO A 692 26.98 -14.97 0.28
C PRO A 692 28.24 -15.71 0.78
N VAL A 693 28.72 -16.66 -0.01
CA VAL A 693 29.89 -17.50 0.34
C VAL A 693 30.98 -17.51 -0.74
N SER A 694 30.65 -17.21 -2.00
CA SER A 694 31.60 -17.26 -3.11
C SER A 694 31.35 -16.21 -4.17
N VAL A 695 32.43 -15.85 -4.89
CA VAL A 695 32.40 -14.97 -6.07
C VAL A 695 33.10 -15.71 -7.22
N ASN A 696 32.44 -15.86 -8.36
CA ASN A 696 32.94 -16.60 -9.54
C ASN A 696 33.43 -18.02 -9.18
N GLY A 697 32.63 -18.75 -8.40
CA GLY A 697 32.96 -20.09 -7.92
C GLY A 697 34.06 -20.19 -6.84
N LYS A 698 34.72 -19.07 -6.48
CA LYS A 698 35.76 -19.06 -5.45
C LYS A 698 35.18 -18.70 -4.09
N GLU A 699 35.31 -19.60 -3.11
CA GLU A 699 34.96 -19.33 -1.72
C GLU A 699 35.90 -18.28 -1.10
N LEU A 700 35.32 -17.32 -0.37
CA LEU A 700 36.04 -16.23 0.28
C LEU A 700 35.51 -16.01 1.69
N SER A 701 36.34 -15.48 2.60
CA SER A 701 35.86 -15.02 3.90
C SER A 701 34.90 -13.83 3.72
N PRO A 702 33.94 -13.59 4.64
CA PRO A 702 33.00 -12.49 4.54
C PRO A 702 33.63 -11.13 4.21
N ALA A 703 34.69 -10.73 4.91
CA ALA A 703 35.37 -9.46 4.63
C ALA A 703 36.07 -9.46 3.27
N SER A 704 36.77 -10.54 2.91
CA SER A 704 37.47 -10.64 1.62
C SER A 704 36.50 -10.66 0.43
N LEU A 705 35.34 -11.28 0.61
CA LEU A 705 34.26 -11.33 -0.38
C LEU A 705 33.75 -9.93 -0.67
N LEU A 706 33.41 -9.17 0.38
CA LEU A 706 32.90 -7.81 0.24
C LEU A 706 33.96 -6.86 -0.33
N ASP A 707 35.22 -6.96 0.12
CA ASP A 707 36.32 -6.16 -0.44
C ASP A 707 36.52 -6.42 -1.94
N HIS A 708 36.49 -7.69 -2.34
CA HIS A 708 36.61 -8.07 -3.75
C HIS A 708 35.46 -7.49 -4.60
N LEU A 709 34.22 -7.54 -4.09
CA LEU A 709 33.07 -6.96 -4.78
C LEU A 709 33.11 -5.42 -4.79
N ASN A 710 33.66 -4.77 -3.77
CA ASN A 710 33.88 -3.32 -3.80
C ASN A 710 34.87 -2.92 -4.90
N GLN A 711 35.93 -3.70 -5.12
CA GLN A 711 36.89 -3.45 -6.19
C GLN A 711 36.25 -3.59 -7.58
N ILE A 712 35.52 -4.70 -7.80
CA ILE A 712 34.84 -4.94 -9.08
C ILE A 712 33.75 -3.89 -9.31
N GLY A 713 32.86 -3.68 -8.34
CA GLY A 713 31.77 -2.70 -8.44
C GLY A 713 32.29 -1.27 -8.57
N GLY A 714 33.35 -0.92 -7.84
CA GLY A 714 34.00 0.39 -7.88
C GLY A 714 34.55 0.73 -9.26
N LYS A 715 35.17 -0.25 -9.95
CA LYS A 715 35.65 -0.12 -11.34
C LYS A 715 34.52 0.17 -12.34
N HIS A 716 33.29 -0.27 -12.04
CA HIS A 716 32.12 -0.06 -12.90
C HIS A 716 31.18 1.05 -12.44
N GLY A 717 31.56 1.83 -11.42
CA GLY A 717 30.74 2.94 -10.92
C GLY A 717 29.47 2.53 -10.17
N ILE A 718 29.42 1.29 -9.66
CA ILE A 718 28.22 0.69 -9.04
C ILE A 718 27.95 1.28 -7.65
N GLY A 719 26.67 1.46 -7.31
CA GLY A 719 26.24 1.69 -5.94
C GLY A 719 26.37 3.13 -5.44
N ARG A 720 26.30 4.11 -6.36
CA ARG A 720 26.17 5.53 -6.00
C ARG A 720 24.72 5.86 -5.67
N VAL A 721 24.48 6.44 -4.50
CA VAL A 721 23.15 6.86 -4.03
C VAL A 721 23.22 8.30 -3.54
N ASP A 722 22.35 9.16 -4.08
CA ASP A 722 22.09 10.50 -3.55
C ASP A 722 20.66 10.52 -2.97
N MET A 723 20.50 10.97 -1.73
CA MET A 723 19.18 11.13 -1.11
C MET A 723 19.12 12.27 -0.10
N VAL A 724 17.92 12.83 0.03
CA VAL A 724 17.50 13.58 1.22
C VAL A 724 16.81 12.59 2.15
N GLU A 725 17.39 12.34 3.32
CA GLU A 725 16.89 11.36 4.29
C GLU A 725 16.16 12.04 5.45
N ASN A 726 15.24 11.31 6.10
CA ASN A 726 14.71 11.73 7.39
C ASN A 726 15.53 11.18 8.56
N ARG A 727 16.12 12.08 9.37
CA ARG A 727 16.84 11.69 10.58
C ARG A 727 15.88 11.43 11.74
N LEU A 728 16.31 10.57 12.68
CA LEU A 728 15.54 10.26 13.89
C LEU A 728 15.29 11.50 14.77
N VAL A 729 16.18 12.48 14.73
CA VAL A 729 16.10 13.72 15.53
C VAL A 729 15.14 14.75 14.94
N GLY A 730 14.37 14.40 13.91
CA GLY A 730 13.28 15.22 13.37
C GLY A 730 13.68 16.20 12.26
N MET A 731 14.95 16.23 11.85
CA MET A 731 15.44 17.02 10.72
C MET A 731 15.69 16.15 9.49
N LYS A 732 15.75 16.78 8.32
CA LYS A 732 16.24 16.15 7.08
C LYS A 732 17.71 16.49 6.85
N SER A 733 18.42 15.59 6.21
CA SER A 733 19.80 15.79 5.75
C SER A 733 19.94 15.27 4.34
N ARG A 734 20.89 15.82 3.56
CA ARG A 734 21.30 15.24 2.28
C ARG A 734 22.59 14.46 2.47
N GLY A 735 22.58 13.20 2.06
CA GLY A 735 23.74 12.31 2.09
C GLY A 735 23.95 11.67 0.73
N VAL A 736 25.21 11.61 0.31
CA VAL A 736 25.63 10.85 -0.87
C VAL A 736 26.46 9.65 -0.42
N TYR A 737 26.18 8.48 -0.96
CA TYR A 737 26.74 7.21 -0.51
C TYR A 737 27.35 6.42 -1.68
N GLU A 738 28.43 5.72 -1.41
CA GLU A 738 29.06 4.75 -2.30
C GLU A 738 29.02 3.36 -1.64
N THR A 739 28.27 2.40 -2.20
CA THR A 739 28.09 1.04 -1.65
C THR A 739 28.24 -0.04 -2.74
N PRO A 740 29.37 -0.12 -3.47
CA PRO A 740 29.49 -0.95 -4.67
C PRO A 740 29.24 -2.44 -4.40
N GLY A 741 29.97 -3.05 -3.47
CA GLY A 741 29.81 -4.48 -3.15
C GLY A 741 28.45 -4.79 -2.53
N GLY A 742 27.93 -3.89 -1.70
CA GLY A 742 26.61 -4.06 -1.10
C GLY A 742 25.48 -4.02 -2.12
N THR A 743 25.53 -3.13 -3.13
CA THR A 743 24.55 -3.10 -4.22
C THR A 743 24.53 -4.40 -5.02
N ILE A 744 25.71 -4.98 -5.31
CA ILE A 744 25.83 -6.28 -5.99
C ILE A 744 25.22 -7.40 -5.15
N LEU A 745 25.55 -7.46 -3.85
CA LEU A 745 25.04 -8.48 -2.94
C LEU A 745 23.52 -8.40 -2.74
N PHE A 746 22.97 -7.18 -2.59
CA PHE A 746 21.53 -6.98 -2.46
C PHE A 746 20.78 -7.43 -3.71
N ALA A 747 21.32 -7.15 -4.90
CA ALA A 747 20.76 -7.62 -6.15
C ALA A 747 20.77 -9.16 -6.20
N ALA A 748 21.91 -9.80 -5.95
CA ALA A 748 22.00 -11.27 -5.98
C ALA A 748 21.08 -11.97 -4.95
N ALA A 749 21.07 -11.49 -3.71
CA ALA A 749 20.25 -12.08 -2.65
C ALA A 749 18.75 -12.01 -2.98
N ARG A 750 18.27 -10.85 -3.46
CA ARG A 750 16.86 -10.67 -3.82
C ARG A 750 16.42 -11.59 -4.95
N GLU A 751 17.28 -11.81 -5.94
CA GLU A 751 16.96 -12.69 -7.07
C GLU A 751 16.92 -14.16 -6.70
N LEU A 752 17.80 -14.58 -5.79
CA LEU A 752 17.74 -15.96 -5.33
C LEU A 752 16.49 -16.18 -4.48
N GLU A 753 16.12 -15.21 -3.63
CA GLU A 753 14.87 -15.26 -2.86
C GLU A 753 13.63 -15.36 -3.74
N SER A 754 13.57 -14.62 -4.86
CA SER A 754 12.44 -14.71 -5.78
C SER A 754 12.33 -16.06 -6.48
N LEU A 755 13.43 -16.84 -6.54
CA LEU A 755 13.43 -18.21 -7.05
C LEU A 755 13.04 -19.24 -5.99
N THR A 756 13.42 -19.04 -4.72
CA THR A 756 13.34 -20.06 -3.66
C THR A 756 12.25 -19.86 -2.60
N LEU A 757 11.68 -18.66 -2.48
CA LEU A 757 10.63 -18.35 -1.50
C LEU A 757 9.25 -18.25 -2.14
N ASP A 758 8.21 -18.72 -1.46
CA ASP A 758 6.84 -18.56 -1.92
C ASP A 758 6.33 -17.12 -1.74
N ARG A 759 5.19 -16.83 -2.37
CA ARG A 759 4.57 -15.50 -2.41
C ARG A 759 4.29 -14.91 -1.04
N GLU A 760 3.63 -15.66 -0.16
CA GLU A 760 3.18 -15.15 1.14
C GLU A 760 4.38 -14.87 2.05
N THR A 761 5.36 -15.79 2.04
CA THR A 761 6.61 -15.62 2.78
C THR A 761 7.38 -14.39 2.31
N MET A 762 7.50 -14.17 1.00
CA MET A 762 8.16 -12.97 0.46
C MET A 762 7.43 -11.68 0.83
N GLN A 763 6.10 -11.66 0.80
CA GLN A 763 5.30 -10.49 1.16
C GLN A 763 5.45 -10.13 2.64
N VAL A 764 5.39 -11.12 3.53
CA VAL A 764 5.61 -10.92 4.96
C VAL A 764 7.05 -10.46 5.22
N LYS A 765 8.05 -11.08 4.58
CA LYS A 765 9.45 -10.67 4.66
C LYS A 765 9.64 -9.21 4.27
N ASP A 766 9.03 -8.78 3.16
CA ASP A 766 9.14 -7.40 2.68
C ASP A 766 8.54 -6.37 3.65
N SER A 767 7.42 -6.71 4.28
CA SER A 767 6.83 -5.86 5.33
C SER A 767 7.74 -5.77 6.57
N LEU A 768 8.27 -6.91 7.03
CA LEU A 768 9.15 -6.95 8.21
C LEU A 768 10.51 -6.29 7.95
N ALA A 769 11.00 -6.32 6.72
CA ALA A 769 12.25 -5.66 6.30
C ALA A 769 12.21 -4.14 6.54
N LEU A 770 11.05 -3.49 6.32
CA LEU A 770 10.87 -2.07 6.62
C LEU A 770 11.09 -1.78 8.10
N LYS A 771 10.49 -2.60 8.98
CA LYS A 771 10.65 -2.45 10.42
C LYS A 771 12.07 -2.77 10.89
N TYR A 772 12.68 -3.79 10.30
CA TYR A 772 14.07 -4.16 10.56
C TYR A 772 15.01 -2.98 10.26
N ALA A 773 14.88 -2.37 9.07
CA ALA A 773 15.69 -1.23 8.67
C ALA A 773 15.49 -0.02 9.61
N GLU A 774 14.25 0.26 10.03
CA GLU A 774 13.96 1.33 10.99
C GLU A 774 14.67 1.10 12.35
N LEU A 775 14.64 -0.13 12.88
CA LEU A 775 15.30 -0.47 14.14
C LEU A 775 16.82 -0.27 14.04
N VAL A 776 17.44 -0.74 12.95
CA VAL A 776 18.88 -0.57 12.73
C VAL A 776 19.23 0.90 12.58
N TYR A 777 18.49 1.65 11.75
CA TYR A 777 18.71 3.09 11.56
C TYR A 777 18.58 3.87 12.87
N ALA A 778 17.60 3.53 13.69
CA ALA A 778 17.36 4.16 14.99
C ALA A 778 18.36 3.76 16.09
N GLY A 779 19.40 2.98 15.77
CA GLY A 779 20.40 2.51 16.72
C GLY A 779 19.87 1.47 17.72
N ARG A 780 18.75 0.81 17.40
CA ARG A 780 18.07 -0.19 18.22
C ARG A 780 18.51 -1.61 17.87
N TRP A 781 19.81 -1.78 17.64
CA TRP A 781 20.37 -3.08 17.28
C TRP A 781 20.09 -4.13 18.36
N PHE A 782 20.24 -3.81 19.63
CA PHE A 782 20.08 -4.77 20.73
C PHE A 782 18.63 -4.99 21.18
N ASP A 783 17.65 -4.53 20.40
CA ASP A 783 16.25 -4.70 20.75
C ASP A 783 15.77 -6.14 20.55
N PRO A 784 14.96 -6.70 21.48
CA PRO A 784 14.41 -8.04 21.36
C PRO A 784 13.62 -8.27 20.08
N LEU A 785 12.90 -7.24 19.59
CA LEU A 785 12.16 -7.34 18.35
C LEU A 785 13.09 -7.62 17.18
N ARG A 786 14.24 -6.94 17.08
CA ARG A 786 15.21 -7.17 16.01
C ARG A 786 15.79 -8.59 16.10
N GLU A 787 16.08 -9.10 17.31
CA GLU A 787 16.51 -10.51 17.53
C GLU A 787 15.47 -11.52 17.06
N SER A 788 14.19 -11.28 17.36
CA SER A 788 13.10 -12.12 16.90
C SER A 788 12.96 -12.08 15.38
N LEU A 789 13.16 -10.91 14.77
CA LEU A 789 13.15 -10.77 13.31
C LEU A 789 14.31 -11.54 12.68
N ASP A 790 15.53 -11.49 13.24
CA ASP A 790 16.64 -12.30 12.75
C ASP A 790 16.32 -13.79 12.75
N SER A 791 15.70 -14.30 13.82
CA SER A 791 15.29 -15.71 13.90
C SER A 791 14.28 -16.06 12.81
N PHE A 792 13.34 -15.16 12.51
CA PHE A 792 12.40 -15.33 11.40
C PHE A 792 13.12 -15.33 10.04
N MET A 793 14.01 -14.36 9.81
CA MET A 793 14.77 -14.24 8.55
C MET A 793 15.69 -15.42 8.31
N GLU A 794 16.30 -15.98 9.36
CA GLU A 794 17.12 -17.20 9.30
C GLU A 794 16.30 -18.43 8.93
N GLU A 795 15.10 -18.58 9.51
CA GLU A 795 14.23 -19.72 9.22
C GLU A 795 13.80 -19.75 7.76
N ILE A 796 13.29 -18.63 7.24
CA ILE A 796 12.76 -18.57 5.88
C ILE A 796 13.86 -18.69 4.82
N SER A 797 15.08 -18.22 5.11
CA SER A 797 16.18 -18.21 4.15
C SER A 797 16.95 -19.53 4.07
N LYS A 798 16.57 -20.59 4.81
CA LYS A 798 17.24 -21.90 4.74
C LYS A 798 17.32 -22.46 3.33
N THR A 799 16.27 -22.28 2.54
CA THR A 799 16.17 -22.74 1.14
C THR A 799 16.79 -21.78 0.13
N THR A 800 17.17 -20.57 0.54
CA THR A 800 17.83 -19.57 -0.33
C THR A 800 19.29 -19.95 -0.55
N THR A 801 19.51 -21.03 -1.31
CA THR A 801 20.83 -21.58 -1.65
C THR A 801 20.93 -21.76 -3.15
N GLY A 802 22.04 -21.33 -3.77
CA GLY A 802 22.21 -21.33 -5.23
C GLY A 802 23.23 -20.29 -5.71
N SER A 803 23.15 -19.92 -6.99
CA SER A 803 23.98 -18.86 -7.58
C SER A 803 23.15 -17.91 -8.45
N VAL A 804 23.62 -16.67 -8.53
CA VAL A 804 23.05 -15.62 -9.40
C VAL A 804 24.19 -14.96 -10.16
N THR A 805 24.06 -14.84 -11.48
CA THR A 805 25.01 -14.12 -12.32
C THR A 805 24.51 -12.72 -12.65
N LEU A 806 25.36 -11.74 -12.37
CA LEU A 806 25.09 -10.33 -12.56
C LEU A 806 26.03 -9.77 -13.63
N LYS A 807 25.50 -8.91 -14.48
CA LYS A 807 26.23 -8.10 -15.45
C LYS A 807 26.39 -6.69 -14.88
N LEU A 808 27.64 -6.25 -14.74
CA LEU A 808 28.01 -4.93 -14.25
C LEU A 808 28.43 -4.07 -15.43
N TYR A 809 27.78 -2.92 -15.57
CA TYR A 809 28.06 -2.02 -16.69
C TYR A 809 27.68 -0.58 -16.33
N LYS A 810 28.68 0.30 -16.29
CA LYS A 810 28.54 1.77 -16.18
C LYS A 810 27.45 2.23 -15.21
N GLY A 811 27.60 1.87 -13.93
CA GLY A 811 26.68 2.23 -12.85
C GLY A 811 25.51 1.26 -12.66
N SER A 812 25.26 0.37 -13.62
CA SER A 812 24.11 -0.54 -13.63
C SER A 812 24.50 -1.97 -13.22
N VAL A 813 23.60 -2.62 -12.49
CA VAL A 813 23.64 -4.06 -12.18
C VAL A 813 22.42 -4.71 -12.83
N THR A 814 22.65 -5.65 -13.75
CA THR A 814 21.58 -6.39 -14.44
C THR A 814 21.71 -7.87 -14.14
N VAL A 815 20.59 -8.53 -13.87
CA VAL A 815 20.57 -9.97 -13.59
C VAL A 815 20.51 -10.72 -14.91
N THR A 816 21.35 -11.75 -15.05
CA THR A 816 21.47 -12.52 -16.30
C THR A 816 21.03 -13.96 -16.14
N SER A 817 21.37 -14.60 -15.01
CA SER A 817 20.97 -15.98 -14.72
C SER A 817 20.79 -16.23 -13.23
N ARG A 818 19.95 -17.22 -12.88
CA ARG A 818 19.73 -17.69 -11.51
C ARG A 818 19.62 -19.20 -11.51
N LYS A 819 20.23 -19.84 -10.51
CA LYS A 819 20.18 -21.29 -10.31
C LYS A 819 20.00 -21.63 -8.84
N SER A 820 19.13 -22.59 -8.54
CA SER A 820 18.98 -23.11 -7.18
C SER A 820 18.53 -24.57 -7.19
N PRO A 821 19.12 -25.44 -6.33
CA PRO A 821 18.56 -26.77 -6.07
C PRO A 821 17.21 -26.74 -5.33
N TYR A 822 16.82 -25.60 -4.77
CA TYR A 822 15.54 -25.38 -4.08
C TYR A 822 14.60 -24.46 -4.89
N SER A 823 14.78 -24.41 -6.21
CA SER A 823 13.91 -23.62 -7.08
C SER A 823 12.44 -24.03 -6.91
N LEU A 824 11.60 -23.06 -6.59
CA LEU A 824 10.14 -23.21 -6.66
C LEU A 824 9.62 -22.88 -8.07
N TYR A 825 10.48 -22.33 -8.93
CA TYR A 825 10.17 -22.16 -10.35
C TYR A 825 10.27 -23.52 -11.05
N ARG A 826 9.19 -23.88 -11.74
CA ARG A 826 8.98 -25.18 -12.38
C ARG A 826 8.51 -24.96 -13.81
N GLN A 827 9.42 -25.20 -14.76
CA GLN A 827 9.16 -24.95 -16.18
C GLN A 827 7.96 -25.76 -16.70
N ASP A 828 7.80 -26.99 -16.24
CA ASP A 828 6.68 -27.90 -16.56
C ASP A 828 5.31 -27.42 -16.06
N ILE A 829 5.27 -26.43 -15.17
CA ILE A 829 4.04 -25.80 -14.67
C ILE A 829 3.83 -24.41 -15.29
N SER A 830 4.92 -23.69 -15.57
CA SER A 830 4.88 -22.29 -16.04
C SER A 830 4.90 -22.13 -17.57
N SER A 831 5.21 -23.19 -18.32
CA SER A 831 5.32 -23.13 -19.78
C SER A 831 3.96 -22.89 -20.43
N PHE A 832 3.97 -22.25 -21.60
CA PHE A 832 2.80 -22.11 -22.47
C PHE A 832 2.49 -23.37 -23.29
N GLU A 833 3.32 -24.42 -23.19
CA GLU A 833 3.12 -25.72 -23.83
C GLU A 833 2.21 -26.64 -23.00
N SER A 834 1.61 -27.66 -23.64
CA SER A 834 0.65 -28.56 -22.98
C SER A 834 1.32 -29.39 -21.87
N GLY A 835 1.10 -28.99 -20.62
CA GLY A 835 1.53 -29.69 -19.42
C GLY A 835 0.38 -30.43 -18.72
N ASP A 836 0.65 -31.65 -18.23
CA ASP A 836 -0.33 -32.51 -17.56
C ASP A 836 -0.58 -32.14 -16.08
N ILE A 837 0.15 -31.16 -15.53
CA ILE A 837 0.21 -30.89 -14.08
C ILE A 837 -0.77 -29.78 -13.63
N TYR A 838 -1.07 -28.80 -14.49
CA TYR A 838 -1.94 -27.66 -14.14
C TYR A 838 -3.24 -27.70 -14.95
N ASP A 839 -4.37 -27.95 -14.26
CA ASP A 839 -5.69 -27.88 -14.89
C ASP A 839 -6.18 -26.42 -14.98
N GLN A 840 -6.22 -25.88 -16.19
CA GLN A 840 -6.72 -24.53 -16.48
C GLN A 840 -8.20 -24.34 -16.07
N ALA A 841 -8.99 -25.41 -15.98
CA ALA A 841 -10.39 -25.34 -15.56
C ALA A 841 -10.55 -24.90 -14.09
N ASP A 842 -9.59 -25.26 -13.22
CA ASP A 842 -9.62 -24.92 -11.79
C ASP A 842 -9.52 -23.40 -11.53
N ALA A 843 -8.90 -22.66 -12.46
CA ALA A 843 -8.85 -21.20 -12.41
C ALA A 843 -10.26 -20.57 -12.35
N ALA A 844 -11.28 -21.24 -12.91
CA ALA A 844 -12.66 -20.80 -12.81
C ALA A 844 -13.18 -20.82 -11.37
N GLY A 845 -12.92 -21.92 -10.64
CA GLY A 845 -13.29 -22.07 -9.23
C GLY A 845 -12.53 -21.07 -8.36
N PHE A 846 -11.22 -20.97 -8.57
CA PHE A 846 -10.37 -20.00 -7.87
C PHE A 846 -10.87 -18.56 -8.03
N ILE A 847 -11.08 -18.10 -9.27
CA ILE A 847 -11.54 -16.73 -9.51
C ILE A 847 -12.91 -16.49 -8.86
N ARG A 848 -13.86 -17.42 -9.02
CA ARG A 848 -15.20 -17.29 -8.40
C ARG A 848 -15.11 -17.09 -6.88
N LEU A 849 -14.27 -17.87 -6.20
CA LEU A 849 -14.13 -17.81 -4.75
C LEU A 849 -13.30 -16.60 -4.30
N PHE A 850 -12.15 -16.38 -4.94
CA PHE A 850 -11.20 -15.33 -4.58
C PHE A 850 -11.78 -13.93 -4.83
N THR A 851 -12.58 -13.75 -5.87
CA THR A 851 -13.22 -12.47 -6.20
C THR A 851 -14.65 -12.35 -5.66
N ALA A 852 -15.15 -13.25 -4.81
CA ALA A 852 -16.55 -13.21 -4.35
C ALA A 852 -16.87 -12.02 -3.43
N ALA A 853 -15.91 -11.58 -2.61
CA ALA A 853 -16.14 -10.55 -1.59
C ALA A 853 -16.28 -9.10 -2.14
N PRO A 854 -15.43 -8.63 -3.08
CA PRO A 854 -15.56 -7.26 -3.62
C PRO A 854 -16.87 -6.96 -4.37
N PRO A 855 -17.45 -7.87 -5.19
CA PRO A 855 -18.75 -7.68 -5.83
C PRO A 855 -19.91 -7.53 -4.84
N LEU A 856 -19.90 -8.23 -3.70
CA LEU A 856 -20.96 -8.13 -2.68
C LEU A 856 -20.96 -6.75 -2.02
N TYR A 857 -19.78 -6.27 -1.60
CA TYR A 857 -19.62 -4.91 -1.08
C TYR A 857 -19.93 -3.86 -2.13
N ARG A 858 -19.58 -4.07 -3.40
CA ARG A 858 -19.87 -3.11 -4.47
C ARG A 858 -21.35 -3.10 -4.84
N LEU A 859 -22.04 -4.25 -4.83
CA LEU A 859 -23.51 -4.31 -4.93
C LEU A 859 -24.17 -3.53 -3.81
N LEU A 860 -23.68 -3.68 -2.58
CA LEU A 860 -24.08 -2.87 -1.43
C LEU A 860 -23.76 -1.39 -1.65
N LYS A 861 -22.56 -1.03 -2.09
CA LYS A 861 -22.14 0.36 -2.33
C LYS A 861 -22.83 0.97 -3.54
N LEU A 862 -23.26 0.19 -4.53
CA LEU A 862 -24.02 0.63 -5.71
C LEU A 862 -25.50 0.75 -5.41
N ALA A 863 -26.03 -0.16 -4.60
CA ALA A 863 -27.33 0.03 -3.96
C ALA A 863 -27.30 1.33 -3.15
N LEU A 864 -26.29 1.53 -2.29
CA LEU A 864 -26.08 2.75 -1.49
C LEU A 864 -25.71 3.99 -2.33
N SER A 865 -24.95 3.88 -3.42
CA SER A 865 -24.57 5.04 -4.24
C SER A 865 -25.70 5.46 -5.16
N ARG A 866 -26.64 4.58 -5.50
CA ARG A 866 -27.92 4.98 -6.08
C ARG A 866 -28.76 5.80 -5.10
N PHE A 867 -28.57 5.63 -3.78
CA PHE A 867 -29.07 6.58 -2.78
C PHE A 867 -28.26 7.91 -2.79
N PHE A 868 -26.92 7.87 -2.83
CA PHE A 868 -26.09 9.09 -2.68
C PHE A 868 -25.84 9.94 -3.94
N THR A 869 -25.85 9.39 -5.16
CA THR A 869 -25.49 10.14 -6.39
C THR A 869 -26.61 11.00 -6.97
N ALA A 870 -27.86 10.80 -6.54
CA ALA A 870 -28.92 11.78 -6.79
C ALA A 870 -28.78 13.04 -5.90
N ALA A 871 -28.06 12.94 -4.76
CA ALA A 871 -27.84 14.04 -3.82
C ALA A 871 -26.61 14.92 -4.15
N ALA A 872 -25.62 14.40 -4.88
CA ALA A 872 -24.32 15.07 -5.04
C ALA A 872 -24.16 15.98 -6.28
N ALA A 873 -25.18 16.11 -7.13
CA ALA A 873 -25.15 17.00 -8.29
C ALA A 873 -25.82 18.35 -8.01
N GLN A 874 -25.26 19.14 -7.08
CA GLN A 874 -25.49 20.58 -6.99
C GLN A 874 -24.18 21.32 -6.68
N PRO A 875 -23.99 22.55 -7.19
CA PRO A 875 -22.78 23.32 -6.95
C PRO A 875 -22.72 23.77 -5.49
N HIS A 876 -21.49 23.92 -4.99
CA HIS A 876 -21.13 24.45 -3.67
C HIS A 876 -22.20 25.38 -3.07
N PHE A 877 -22.85 24.90 -2.01
CA PHE A 877 -23.52 25.76 -1.04
C PHE A 877 -22.52 26.05 0.08
N ASP A 878 -22.36 27.34 0.38
CA ASP A 878 -21.64 27.82 1.57
C ASP A 878 -22.11 27.06 2.82
N HIS A 879 -21.17 26.46 3.53
CA HIS A 879 -21.38 25.86 4.83
C HIS A 879 -21.48 26.99 5.87
N ASP A 880 -22.61 27.72 5.88
CA ASP A 880 -22.86 28.72 6.93
C ASP A 880 -24.34 29.07 7.12
N TYR A 881 -25.27 28.11 7.04
CA TYR A 881 -26.64 28.29 7.54
C TYR A 881 -27.21 26.93 7.99
N TYR A 882 -27.92 26.92 9.13
CA TYR A 882 -28.53 25.78 9.85
C TYR A 882 -27.73 25.14 11.00
N TYR A 883 -27.36 25.96 11.98
CA TYR A 883 -27.46 25.56 13.38
C TYR A 883 -28.58 26.36 14.05
N GLY A 884 -29.61 25.64 14.54
CA GLY A 884 -30.55 26.15 15.52
C GLY A 884 -31.98 26.35 15.03
N HIS A 885 -32.80 25.31 15.12
CA HIS A 885 -34.25 25.49 15.24
C HIS A 885 -34.75 24.81 16.51
N ARG A 886 -35.20 25.65 17.44
CA ARG A 886 -36.13 25.32 18.52
C ARG A 886 -37.55 25.52 17.98
N ASP A 887 -38.55 24.85 18.56
CA ASP A 887 -39.95 25.16 18.27
C ASP A 887 -40.35 26.55 18.81
N ASP A 888 -41.54 27.03 18.43
CA ASP A 888 -42.09 28.35 18.85
C ASP A 888 -42.33 28.49 20.37
N ARG A 889 -41.96 27.46 21.16
CA ARG A 889 -41.96 27.48 22.63
C ARG A 889 -40.59 27.15 23.23
N GLY A 890 -39.53 27.16 22.43
CA GLY A 890 -38.14 27.13 22.88
C GLY A 890 -37.61 25.75 23.30
N ARG A 891 -38.27 24.64 22.96
CA ARG A 891 -37.80 23.29 23.34
C ARG A 891 -36.88 22.68 22.29
N ARG A 892 -35.95 21.85 22.78
CA ARG A 892 -34.96 21.08 22.02
C ARG A 892 -35.53 19.68 21.75
N LEU A 893 -35.56 19.24 20.51
CA LEU A 893 -36.27 18.04 20.04
C LEU A 893 -35.57 16.71 20.37
N ASP A 894 -34.40 16.75 21.01
CA ASP A 894 -33.61 15.60 21.47
C ASP A 894 -34.06 15.01 22.82
N GLN A 895 -35.14 15.53 23.42
CA GLN A 895 -35.70 15.02 24.68
C GLN A 895 -37.24 14.91 24.62
N LEU A 896 -37.76 13.78 24.14
CA LEU A 896 -39.12 13.33 24.44
C LEU A 896 -39.09 11.90 25.00
N PRO A 897 -39.90 11.58 26.03
CA PRO A 897 -39.79 10.33 26.77
C PRO A 897 -40.24 9.13 25.93
N VAL A 898 -39.47 8.04 26.01
CA VAL A 898 -39.86 6.73 25.50
C VAL A 898 -40.85 6.12 26.50
N ALA A 899 -42.13 6.10 26.16
CA ALA A 899 -43.14 5.37 26.92
C ALA A 899 -43.25 3.94 26.40
N GLY A 900 -42.88 2.98 27.22
CA GLY A 900 -43.30 1.59 27.10
C GLY A 900 -44.48 1.33 28.05
N THR A 901 -45.53 0.67 27.55
CA THR A 901 -46.48 -0.14 28.33
C THR A 901 -46.99 -1.28 27.47
N GLU A 902 -47.02 -2.47 28.06
CA GLU A 902 -47.42 -3.74 27.46
C GLU A 902 -48.86 -3.71 26.91
N GLY A 903 -49.07 -4.34 25.75
CA GLY A 903 -50.40 -4.77 25.30
C GLY A 903 -51.00 -4.08 24.07
N SER A 904 -50.29 -3.19 23.37
CA SER A 904 -50.74 -2.65 22.07
C SER A 904 -49.64 -2.70 21.01
N VAL A 905 -50.03 -3.04 19.77
CA VAL A 905 -49.13 -3.07 18.61
C VAL A 905 -48.50 -1.69 18.44
N PRO A 906 -47.16 -1.55 18.31
CA PRO A 906 -46.55 -0.24 18.14
C PRO A 906 -46.95 0.32 16.76
N VAL A 907 -47.72 1.40 16.74
CA VAL A 907 -48.04 2.16 15.50
C VAL A 907 -46.89 3.13 15.18
N ARG A 908 -45.66 2.61 15.16
CA ARG A 908 -44.47 3.29 14.62
C ARG A 908 -43.96 2.43 13.48
N GLY A 909 -43.89 2.96 12.26
CA GLY A 909 -43.45 2.18 11.11
C GLY A 909 -44.33 2.22 9.87
N VAL A 910 -45.55 2.79 9.91
CA VAL A 910 -46.53 2.57 8.84
C VAL A 910 -46.07 3.11 7.48
N GLN A 911 -45.89 2.23 6.50
CA GLN A 911 -45.53 2.56 5.11
C GLN A 911 -46.69 2.18 4.20
N TRP A 912 -47.67 3.07 4.08
CA TRP A 912 -48.94 2.77 3.39
C TRP A 912 -49.03 3.47 2.04
N ALA A 913 -49.74 2.87 1.09
CA ALA A 913 -50.05 3.50 -0.20
C ALA A 913 -51.55 3.44 -0.53
N PHE A 914 -52.11 4.55 -1.00
CA PHE A 914 -53.54 4.65 -1.29
C PHE A 914 -53.81 4.60 -2.79
N ILE A 915 -54.57 3.59 -3.20
CA ILE A 915 -55.02 3.38 -4.58
C ILE A 915 -56.54 3.39 -4.65
N GLY A 916 -57.12 3.40 -5.85
CA GLY A 916 -58.57 3.42 -6.04
C GLY A 916 -59.05 4.60 -6.88
N SER A 917 -60.36 4.78 -7.00
CA SER A 917 -60.92 5.75 -7.96
C SER A 917 -60.46 7.19 -7.67
N PRO A 918 -60.21 8.03 -8.69
CA PRO A 918 -59.97 9.46 -8.51
C PRO A 918 -61.13 10.19 -7.78
N ILE A 919 -62.35 9.64 -7.83
CA ILE A 919 -63.56 10.19 -7.22
C ILE A 919 -63.62 9.90 -5.72
N ALA A 920 -62.89 8.89 -5.24
CA ALA A 920 -62.92 8.45 -3.83
C ALA A 920 -62.34 9.48 -2.83
N LYS A 921 -61.80 10.62 -3.29
CA LYS A 921 -61.19 11.67 -2.45
C LYS A 921 -60.15 11.12 -1.46
N LYS A 922 -59.31 10.18 -1.92
CA LYS A 922 -58.28 9.46 -1.13
C LYS A 922 -57.37 10.39 -0.32
N HIS A 923 -56.99 11.53 -0.90
CA HIS A 923 -56.21 12.57 -0.23
C HIS A 923 -56.81 13.05 1.10
N VAL A 924 -58.14 13.11 1.22
CA VAL A 924 -58.83 13.51 2.47
C VAL A 924 -58.63 12.47 3.56
N TYR A 925 -58.66 11.18 3.21
CA TYR A 925 -58.38 10.09 4.15
C TYR A 925 -56.90 10.05 4.52
N ALA A 926 -56.00 10.25 3.54
CA ALA A 926 -54.56 10.26 3.76
C ALA A 926 -54.15 11.40 4.71
N GLU A 927 -54.71 12.60 4.54
CA GLU A 927 -54.43 13.75 5.42
C GLU A 927 -54.93 13.50 6.85
N ARG A 928 -56.12 12.90 7.01
CA ARG A 928 -56.66 12.58 8.34
C ARG A 928 -55.89 11.45 9.03
N LEU A 929 -55.53 10.39 8.30
CA LEU A 929 -54.72 9.28 8.83
C LEU A 929 -53.28 9.72 9.13
N SER A 930 -52.70 10.61 8.32
CA SER A 930 -51.39 11.20 8.59
C SER A 930 -51.36 11.92 9.94
N LYS A 931 -52.39 12.70 10.26
CA LYS A 931 -52.52 13.36 11.58
C LYS A 931 -52.75 12.37 12.71
N LEU A 932 -53.55 11.33 12.48
CA LEU A 932 -53.88 10.32 13.50
C LEU A 932 -52.69 9.40 13.83
N LEU A 933 -51.90 9.03 12.83
CA LEU A 933 -50.79 8.08 12.93
C LEU A 933 -49.43 8.78 13.12
N GLU A 934 -49.41 10.11 13.17
CA GLU A 934 -48.21 10.95 13.27
C GLU A 934 -47.14 10.64 12.21
N VAL A 935 -47.58 10.28 11.00
CA VAL A 935 -46.70 10.04 9.83
C VAL A 935 -46.98 11.05 8.71
N PRO A 936 -45.98 11.44 7.91
CA PRO A 936 -46.16 12.34 6.78
C PRO A 936 -47.12 11.78 5.71
N HIS A 937 -48.02 12.64 5.22
CA HIS A 937 -48.75 12.44 3.96
C HIS A 937 -47.90 12.95 2.80
N ILE A 938 -47.50 12.04 1.90
CA ILE A 938 -46.71 12.34 0.72
C ILE A 938 -47.61 12.19 -0.50
N SER A 939 -48.05 13.33 -1.06
CA SER A 939 -48.85 13.34 -2.30
C SER A 939 -47.99 13.72 -3.50
N MET A 940 -48.19 13.03 -4.62
CA MET A 940 -47.45 13.34 -5.86
C MET A 940 -47.69 14.77 -6.34
N ALA A 941 -48.93 15.26 -6.23
CA ALA A 941 -49.27 16.64 -6.56
C ALA A 941 -48.57 17.66 -5.64
N GLY A 942 -48.32 17.29 -4.37
CA GLY A 942 -47.56 18.10 -3.43
C GLY A 942 -46.06 18.17 -3.78
N LEU A 943 -45.46 17.02 -4.12
CA LEU A 943 -44.05 16.95 -4.53
C LEU A 943 -43.74 17.79 -5.77
N VAL A 944 -44.61 17.71 -6.78
CA VAL A 944 -44.48 18.53 -7.99
C VAL A 944 -44.62 20.03 -7.68
N ARG A 945 -45.36 20.42 -6.63
CA ARG A 945 -45.55 21.84 -6.24
C ARG A 945 -44.47 22.39 -5.31
N GLN A 946 -43.86 21.55 -4.47
CA GLN A 946 -42.89 21.98 -3.45
C GLN A 946 -41.48 22.27 -4.00
N ASP A 947 -41.04 21.60 -5.08
CA ASP A 947 -39.69 21.73 -5.65
C ASP A 947 -39.61 22.73 -6.83
N LEU A 948 -40.56 23.68 -6.92
CA LEU A 948 -40.66 24.66 -8.01
C LEU A 948 -39.68 25.85 -7.83
N ASN A 949 -38.37 25.62 -7.94
CA ASN A 949 -37.44 26.73 -8.15
C ASN A 949 -37.45 27.14 -9.65
N PRO A 950 -37.86 28.38 -10.01
CA PRO A 950 -37.98 28.82 -11.40
C PRO A 950 -36.67 28.77 -12.20
N ARG A 951 -35.52 28.71 -11.52
CA ARG A 951 -34.18 28.64 -12.14
C ARG A 951 -33.71 27.21 -12.43
N SER A 952 -34.42 26.19 -11.96
CA SER A 952 -34.05 24.78 -12.16
C SER A 952 -34.38 24.28 -13.58
N SER A 953 -33.48 23.51 -14.18
CA SER A 953 -33.74 22.80 -15.44
C SER A 953 -34.87 21.76 -15.30
N LEU A 954 -35.00 21.15 -14.12
CA LEU A 954 -36.07 20.21 -13.78
C LEU A 954 -37.45 20.89 -13.75
N TYR A 955 -37.52 22.12 -13.24
CA TYR A 955 -38.74 22.94 -13.27
C TYR A 955 -39.19 23.20 -14.70
N LYS A 956 -38.28 23.53 -15.62
CA LYS A 956 -38.62 23.75 -17.05
C LYS A 956 -39.16 22.48 -17.72
N GLN A 957 -38.61 21.31 -17.39
CA GLN A 957 -39.10 20.03 -17.92
C GLN A 957 -40.49 19.68 -17.39
N ILE A 958 -40.71 19.82 -16.08
CA ILE A 958 -42.00 19.58 -15.43
C ILE A 958 -43.04 20.59 -15.91
N ALA A 959 -42.72 21.88 -15.95
CA ALA A 959 -43.61 22.94 -16.43
C ALA A 959 -43.94 22.79 -17.91
N ASN A 960 -43.00 22.38 -18.76
CA ASN A 960 -43.27 22.11 -20.18
C ASN A 960 -44.22 20.93 -20.39
N ALA A 961 -44.04 19.83 -19.63
CA ALA A 961 -44.97 18.70 -19.70
C ALA A 961 -46.37 19.10 -19.20
N VAL A 962 -46.45 19.77 -18.04
CA VAL A 962 -47.72 20.21 -17.44
C VAL A 962 -48.45 21.25 -18.31
N ASN A 963 -47.74 22.24 -18.88
CA ASN A 963 -48.33 23.26 -19.75
C ASN A 963 -48.82 22.70 -21.09
N ARG A 964 -48.28 21.56 -21.54
CA ARG A 964 -48.74 20.85 -22.75
C ARG A 964 -49.81 19.79 -22.46
N GLY A 965 -50.23 19.63 -21.19
CA GLY A 965 -51.17 18.59 -20.78
C GLY A 965 -50.59 17.17 -20.84
N GLU A 966 -49.27 17.04 -20.92
CA GLU A 966 -48.53 15.77 -20.97
C GLU A 966 -48.29 15.21 -19.56
N LEU A 967 -48.16 13.88 -19.46
CA LEU A 967 -47.76 13.23 -18.21
C LEU A 967 -46.28 13.51 -17.93
N VAL A 968 -45.96 13.84 -16.67
CA VAL A 968 -44.56 13.96 -16.23
C VAL A 968 -43.89 12.58 -16.34
N PRO A 969 -42.70 12.47 -16.95
CA PRO A 969 -41.95 11.21 -17.08
C PRO A 969 -41.78 10.49 -15.74
N GLU A 970 -41.84 9.15 -15.76
CA GLU A 970 -41.82 8.33 -14.55
C GLU A 970 -40.49 8.48 -13.79
N GLU A 971 -39.39 8.75 -14.49
CA GLU A 971 -38.07 8.97 -13.90
C GLU A 971 -38.04 10.21 -13.00
N ILE A 972 -38.77 11.26 -13.39
CA ILE A 972 -38.88 12.49 -12.62
C ILE A 972 -39.78 12.27 -11.39
N ILE A 973 -40.89 11.56 -11.57
CA ILE A 973 -41.85 11.23 -10.50
C ILE A 973 -41.15 10.43 -9.38
N PHE A 974 -40.43 9.37 -9.73
CA PHE A 974 -39.73 8.55 -8.75
C PHE A 974 -38.49 9.22 -8.19
N GLY A 975 -37.81 10.09 -8.96
CA GLY A 975 -36.73 10.93 -8.43
C GLY A 975 -37.19 11.87 -7.32
N LEU A 976 -38.33 12.56 -7.50
CA LEU A 976 -38.92 13.44 -6.48
C LEU A 976 -39.38 12.66 -5.24
N LEU A 977 -40.02 11.50 -5.43
CA LEU A 977 -40.47 10.65 -4.35
C LEU A 977 -39.29 10.12 -3.51
N SER A 978 -38.24 9.62 -4.17
CA SER A 978 -37.03 9.11 -3.52
C SER A 978 -36.40 10.16 -2.60
N LYS A 979 -36.22 11.38 -3.12
CA LYS A 979 -35.68 12.51 -2.35
C LYS A 979 -36.53 12.83 -1.12
N ARG A 980 -37.86 12.88 -1.25
CA ARG A 980 -38.76 13.16 -0.11
C ARG A 980 -38.68 12.09 0.97
N LEU A 981 -38.59 10.82 0.59
CA LEU A 981 -38.48 9.72 1.55
C LEU A 981 -37.15 9.78 2.30
N GLU A 982 -36.06 10.10 1.61
CA GLU A 982 -34.73 10.30 2.20
C GLU A 982 -34.68 11.48 3.17
N ASP A 983 -35.22 12.64 2.76
CA ASP A 983 -35.35 13.82 3.64
C ASP A 983 -36.13 13.48 4.92
N GLY A 984 -37.15 12.62 4.79
CA GLY A 984 -37.92 12.14 5.91
C GLY A 984 -37.11 11.27 6.86
N TYR A 985 -36.37 10.30 6.32
CA TYR A 985 -35.49 9.42 7.09
C TYR A 985 -34.43 10.22 7.86
N CYS A 986 -33.79 11.21 7.22
CA CYS A 986 -32.81 12.09 7.86
C CYS A 986 -33.42 12.97 8.97
N ARG A 987 -34.72 13.29 8.89
CA ARG A 987 -35.48 13.97 9.96
C ARG A 987 -35.95 13.03 11.08
N GLY A 988 -35.70 11.72 10.96
CA GLY A 988 -36.18 10.72 11.91
C GLY A 988 -37.66 10.34 11.72
N GLU A 989 -38.23 10.57 10.54
CA GLU A 989 -39.60 10.11 10.20
C GLU A 989 -39.60 8.57 10.18
N SER A 990 -40.56 7.96 10.90
CA SER A 990 -40.62 6.50 11.10
C SER A 990 -41.69 5.81 10.24
N GLY A 991 -42.25 6.48 9.22
CA GLY A 991 -43.32 5.95 8.36
C GLY A 991 -43.85 7.02 7.39
N PHE A 992 -44.78 6.69 6.52
CA PHE A 992 -45.46 7.61 5.58
C PHE A 992 -46.75 7.04 5.00
N ILE A 993 -47.60 7.92 4.46
CA ILE A 993 -48.75 7.55 3.62
C ILE A 993 -48.56 8.15 2.23
N LEU A 994 -48.45 7.29 1.21
CA LEU A 994 -48.36 7.68 -0.19
C LEU A 994 -49.76 7.87 -0.80
N ASP A 995 -49.94 8.99 -1.49
CA ASP A 995 -51.16 9.32 -2.21
C ASP A 995 -50.85 9.72 -3.66
N GLY A 996 -51.45 8.99 -4.60
CA GLY A 996 -51.27 9.19 -6.04
C GLY A 996 -50.16 8.34 -6.67
N ILE A 997 -49.53 7.44 -5.91
CA ILE A 997 -48.57 6.43 -6.39
C ILE A 997 -48.68 5.17 -5.48
N PRO A 998 -48.61 3.94 -6.03
CA PRO A 998 -48.55 3.57 -7.44
C PRO A 998 -49.92 3.68 -8.16
N ARG A 999 -49.93 3.95 -9.47
CA ARG A 999 -51.13 3.96 -10.32
C ARG A 999 -51.19 2.84 -11.36
N SER A 1000 -50.06 2.16 -11.58
CA SER A 1000 -49.94 1.03 -12.50
C SER A 1000 -49.09 -0.07 -11.86
N ARG A 1001 -49.17 -1.29 -12.41
CA ARG A 1001 -48.32 -2.41 -11.98
C ARG A 1001 -46.82 -2.08 -12.10
N ILE A 1002 -46.41 -1.41 -13.17
CA ILE A 1002 -45.01 -1.01 -13.40
C ILE A 1002 -44.55 -0.07 -12.29
N GLN A 1003 -45.39 0.90 -11.90
CA GLN A 1003 -45.08 1.79 -10.78
C GLN A 1003 -45.00 1.05 -9.45
N ALA A 1004 -45.80 0.00 -9.24
CA ALA A 1004 -45.71 -0.82 -8.04
C ALA A 1004 -44.43 -1.66 -7.98
N GLU A 1005 -43.96 -2.18 -9.13
CA GLU A 1005 -42.68 -2.88 -9.25
C GLU A 1005 -41.51 -1.92 -8.97
N ILE A 1006 -41.53 -0.71 -9.54
CA ILE A 1006 -40.52 0.32 -9.27
C ILE A 1006 -40.56 0.77 -7.79
N LEU A 1007 -41.76 1.00 -7.24
CA LEU A 1007 -41.92 1.42 -5.85
C LEU A 1007 -41.39 0.37 -4.87
N SER A 1008 -41.60 -0.92 -5.14
CA SER A 1008 -41.08 -2.00 -4.28
C SER A 1008 -39.54 -2.10 -4.25
N GLU A 1009 -38.86 -1.54 -5.24
CA GLU A 1009 -37.39 -1.42 -5.25
C GLU A 1009 -36.90 -0.18 -4.46
N LEU A 1010 -37.78 0.81 -4.23
CA LEU A 1010 -37.46 2.05 -3.52
C LEU A 1010 -37.74 1.96 -2.02
N VAL A 1011 -38.89 1.40 -1.66
CA VAL A 1011 -39.32 1.29 -0.27
C VAL A 1011 -40.30 0.13 -0.11
N GLU A 1012 -40.26 -0.55 1.04
CA GLU A 1012 -41.28 -1.53 1.36
C GLU A 1012 -42.63 -0.82 1.61
N ILE A 1013 -43.72 -1.44 1.18
CA ILE A 1013 -45.07 -0.99 1.49
C ILE A 1013 -45.71 -2.07 2.34
N ASP A 1014 -46.17 -1.71 3.53
CA ASP A 1014 -46.80 -2.63 4.48
C ASP A 1014 -48.24 -2.93 4.05
N LEU A 1015 -48.94 -1.90 3.58
CA LEU A 1015 -50.37 -1.98 3.27
C LEU A 1015 -50.75 -1.04 2.12
N VAL A 1016 -51.52 -1.57 1.19
CA VAL A 1016 -52.16 -0.81 0.12
C VAL A 1016 -53.66 -0.77 0.35
N VAL A 1017 -54.19 0.42 0.62
CA VAL A 1017 -55.64 0.62 0.80
C VAL A 1017 -56.26 1.01 -0.54
N ASN A 1018 -57.17 0.17 -1.02
CA ASN A 1018 -57.86 0.37 -2.28
C ASN A 1018 -59.28 0.90 -2.07
N PHE A 1019 -59.48 2.17 -2.38
CA PHE A 1019 -60.75 2.86 -2.21
C PHE A 1019 -61.68 2.60 -3.41
N LYS A 1020 -62.65 1.69 -3.22
CA LYS A 1020 -63.66 1.30 -4.20
C LYS A 1020 -64.93 2.12 -4.02
N CYS A 1021 -65.30 2.94 -5.00
CA CYS A 1021 -66.55 3.68 -4.99
C CYS A 1021 -67.72 2.75 -5.34
N THR A 1022 -68.85 2.88 -4.64
CA THR A 1022 -70.09 2.18 -5.00
C THR A 1022 -70.69 2.76 -6.30
N GLU A 1023 -71.56 2.00 -6.97
CA GLU A 1023 -72.27 2.46 -8.20
C GLU A 1023 -73.00 3.80 -7.97
N HIS A 1024 -73.58 3.98 -6.78
CA HIS A 1024 -74.22 5.24 -6.39
C HIS A 1024 -73.23 6.43 -6.34
N CYS A 1025 -71.99 6.21 -5.91
CA CYS A 1025 -70.95 7.24 -5.86
C CYS A 1025 -70.38 7.58 -7.26
N LEU A 1026 -70.42 6.65 -8.20
CA LEU A 1026 -69.97 6.84 -9.59
C LEU A 1026 -71.02 7.58 -10.45
N ALA A 1027 -72.32 7.32 -10.21
CA ALA A 1027 -73.43 7.88 -10.99
C ALA A 1027 -73.59 9.42 -10.91
N GLU A 1028 -73.10 10.07 -9.85
CA GLU A 1028 -73.13 11.53 -9.71
C GLU A 1028 -72.15 12.25 -10.65
N HIS A 1029 -71.11 11.56 -11.14
CA HIS A 1029 -70.03 12.15 -11.95
C HIS A 1029 -69.96 11.63 -13.39
N GLU A 1030 -70.67 10.55 -13.75
CA GLU A 1030 -70.72 9.99 -15.12
C GLU A 1030 -71.42 10.90 -16.17
N ARG A 1031 -72.13 11.95 -15.73
CA ARG A 1031 -72.83 12.91 -16.60
C ARG A 1031 -71.91 13.96 -17.22
N GLU A 1032 -70.67 14.10 -16.73
CA GLU A 1032 -69.66 15.02 -17.27
C GLU A 1032 -68.67 14.26 -18.18
N SER A 1033 -68.52 14.71 -19.43
CA SER A 1033 -67.65 14.07 -20.44
C SER A 1033 -66.18 13.97 -20.00
N ALA A 1034 -65.69 14.89 -19.18
CA ALA A 1034 -64.33 14.92 -18.65
C ALA A 1034 -64.00 13.78 -17.66
N TRP A 1035 -65.00 13.20 -17.01
CA TRP A 1035 -64.81 12.13 -16.01
C TRP A 1035 -64.83 10.73 -16.62
N ARG A 1036 -65.55 10.53 -17.74
CA ARG A 1036 -65.66 9.23 -18.42
C ARG A 1036 -64.29 8.68 -18.84
N GLU A 1037 -63.44 9.52 -19.41
CA GLU A 1037 -62.11 9.09 -19.88
C GLU A 1037 -61.15 8.76 -18.73
N LYS A 1038 -61.21 9.53 -17.62
CA LYS A 1038 -60.41 9.26 -16.42
C LYS A 1038 -60.83 7.95 -15.74
N LEU A 1039 -62.12 7.64 -15.74
CA LEU A 1039 -62.66 6.39 -15.19
C LEU A 1039 -62.30 5.18 -16.08
N ARG A 1040 -62.30 5.35 -17.41
CA ARG A 1040 -61.86 4.32 -18.36
C ARG A 1040 -60.38 3.96 -18.17
N ILE A 1041 -59.50 4.96 -18.16
CA ILE A 1041 -58.05 4.76 -17.94
C ILE A 1041 -57.78 4.10 -16.58
N PHE A 1042 -58.52 4.52 -15.54
CA PHE A 1042 -58.43 3.90 -14.23
C PHE A 1042 -58.84 2.42 -14.26
N ALA A 1043 -59.94 2.07 -14.93
CA ALA A 1043 -60.39 0.68 -15.05
C ALA A 1043 -59.35 -0.21 -15.76
N GLU A 1044 -58.69 0.29 -16.80
CA GLU A 1044 -57.63 -0.43 -17.52
C GLU A 1044 -56.35 -0.65 -16.67
N GLN A 1045 -55.97 0.32 -15.82
CA GLN A 1045 -54.71 0.28 -15.05
C GLN A 1045 -54.85 -0.34 -13.65
N SER A 1046 -56.04 -0.28 -13.05
CA SER A 1046 -56.31 -0.73 -11.67
C SER A 1046 -56.25 -2.25 -11.52
N LYS A 1047 -56.80 -3.02 -12.46
CA LYS A 1047 -56.90 -4.48 -12.30
C LYS A 1047 -55.53 -5.19 -12.19
N PRO A 1048 -54.53 -4.91 -13.04
CA PRO A 1048 -53.19 -5.48 -12.89
C PRO A 1048 -52.48 -5.05 -11.59
N LEU A 1049 -52.78 -3.84 -11.10
CA LEU A 1049 -52.23 -3.29 -9.87
C LEU A 1049 -52.84 -3.95 -8.61
N GLU A 1050 -54.17 -4.16 -8.60
CA GLU A 1050 -54.86 -4.91 -7.57
C GLU A 1050 -54.33 -6.34 -7.49
N ASP A 1051 -54.24 -7.04 -8.63
CA ASP A 1051 -53.75 -8.42 -8.67
C ASP A 1051 -52.29 -8.52 -8.20
N TYR A 1052 -51.47 -7.48 -8.43
CA TYR A 1052 -50.08 -7.42 -7.98
C TYR A 1052 -49.96 -7.41 -6.44
N TYR A 1053 -50.74 -6.58 -5.76
CA TYR A 1053 -50.71 -6.46 -4.29
C TYR A 1053 -51.53 -7.54 -3.60
N LYS A 1054 -52.61 -8.03 -4.22
CA LYS A 1054 -53.40 -9.16 -3.71
C LYS A 1054 -52.58 -10.45 -3.65
N LYS A 1055 -51.75 -10.74 -4.66
CA LYS A 1055 -50.82 -11.88 -4.65
C LYS A 1055 -49.76 -11.82 -3.55
N ARG A 1056 -49.53 -10.64 -2.97
CA ARG A 1056 -48.52 -10.39 -1.94
C ARG A 1056 -49.12 -10.23 -0.54
N ASP A 1057 -50.43 -10.43 -0.41
CA ASP A 1057 -51.18 -10.24 0.84
C ASP A 1057 -51.03 -8.82 1.43
N LYS A 1058 -50.91 -7.81 0.56
CA LYS A 1058 -50.69 -6.40 0.94
C LYS A 1058 -51.85 -5.48 0.54
N LEU A 1059 -52.97 -6.02 0.05
CA LEU A 1059 -54.12 -5.25 -0.47
C LEU A 1059 -55.33 -5.31 0.48
N LEU A 1060 -55.84 -4.14 0.88
CA LEU A 1060 -57.07 -3.99 1.64
C LEU A 1060 -58.10 -3.18 0.85
N ASP A 1061 -59.22 -3.79 0.51
CA ASP A 1061 -60.31 -3.11 -0.18
C ASP A 1061 -61.23 -2.37 0.82
N PHE A 1062 -61.46 -1.07 0.59
CA PHE A 1062 -62.38 -0.25 1.37
C PHE A 1062 -63.47 0.34 0.48
N GLN A 1063 -64.74 0.14 0.86
CA GLN A 1063 -65.89 0.63 0.11
C GLN A 1063 -66.25 2.07 0.52
N VAL A 1064 -66.26 2.97 -0.46
CA VAL A 1064 -66.67 4.38 -0.30
C VAL A 1064 -68.10 4.52 -0.81
N SER A 1065 -69.05 4.52 0.10
CA SER A 1065 -70.50 4.61 -0.19
C SER A 1065 -71.04 6.03 -0.20
N SER A 1066 -70.38 6.98 0.48
CA SER A 1066 -70.79 8.39 0.60
C SER A 1066 -69.58 9.28 0.94
N ALA A 1067 -69.81 10.55 1.31
CA ALA A 1067 -68.75 11.53 1.54
C ALA A 1067 -67.74 11.07 2.63
N PRO A 1068 -66.44 11.47 2.55
CA PRO A 1068 -65.40 11.00 3.47
C PRO A 1068 -65.67 11.21 4.96
N GLY A 1069 -66.53 12.16 5.33
CA GLY A 1069 -66.95 12.39 6.72
C GLY A 1069 -67.80 11.26 7.30
N GLU A 1070 -68.67 10.65 6.48
CA GLU A 1070 -69.64 9.63 6.91
C GLU A 1070 -69.03 8.22 6.92
N THR A 1071 -68.10 7.97 6.01
CA THR A 1071 -67.40 6.69 5.83
C THR A 1071 -66.10 6.58 6.65
N TRP A 1072 -65.66 7.67 7.30
CA TRP A 1072 -64.45 7.73 8.14
C TRP A 1072 -64.40 6.65 9.24
N LYS A 1073 -65.50 6.49 10.00
CA LYS A 1073 -65.58 5.46 11.05
C LYS A 1073 -65.46 4.05 10.48
N GLY A 1074 -66.02 3.83 9.29
CA GLY A 1074 -65.91 2.55 8.58
C GLY A 1074 -64.47 2.24 8.18
N LEU A 1075 -63.71 3.23 7.71
CA LEU A 1075 -62.29 3.05 7.36
C LEU A 1075 -61.45 2.68 8.58
N LEU A 1076 -61.63 3.39 9.70
CA LEU A 1076 -60.91 3.09 10.95
C LEU A 1076 -61.21 1.67 11.46
N ALA A 1077 -62.48 1.25 11.40
CA ALA A 1077 -62.87 -0.12 11.75
C ALA A 1077 -62.23 -1.16 10.81
N THR A 1078 -62.17 -0.87 9.50
CA THR A 1078 -61.56 -1.76 8.48
C THR A 1078 -60.04 -1.88 8.68
N LEU A 1079 -59.39 -0.83 9.16
CA LEU A 1079 -57.95 -0.80 9.49
C LEU A 1079 -57.64 -1.31 10.90
N HIS A 1080 -58.64 -1.78 11.66
CA HIS A 1080 -58.52 -2.18 13.07
C HIS A 1080 -57.92 -1.09 13.98
N LEU A 1081 -58.09 0.18 13.63
CA LEU A 1081 -57.67 1.31 14.45
C LEU A 1081 -58.78 1.62 15.45
N HIS A 1082 -58.68 1.06 16.66
CA HIS A 1082 -59.69 1.22 17.72
C HIS A 1082 -59.73 2.65 18.30
N SER A 1083 -60.93 3.07 18.69
CA SER A 1083 -61.33 4.45 19.02
C SER A 1083 -60.75 5.04 20.31
N SER A 1084 -59.69 4.49 20.89
CA SER A 1084 -58.98 5.14 22.00
C SER A 1084 -58.07 6.29 21.53
N LEU A 1085 -57.98 6.52 20.21
CA LEU A 1085 -57.23 7.59 19.54
C LEU A 1085 -58.13 8.58 18.76
N LEU A 1086 -59.47 8.45 18.86
CA LEU A 1086 -60.44 9.33 18.18
C LEU A 1086 -60.80 10.57 19.01
#